data_AF-A0A518CEJ1-F1
#
_entry.id   AF-A0A518CEJ1-F1
#
_cell.length_a   1.000
_cell.length_b   1.000
_cell.length_c   1.000
_cell.angle_alpha   90.00
_cell.angle_beta   90.00
_cell.angle_gamma   90.00
#
_symmetry.space_group_name_H-M   'P 1'
#
loop_
_entity.id
_entity.type
_entity.pdbx_description
1 polymer ?
#
loop_
_entity_poly.entity_id
_entity_poly.type
_entity_poly.pdbx_seq_one_letter_code
_entity_poly.pdbx_strand_id
1 'polypeptide(L)'
;MVRWKPTFATLCAAILLIQFASGCALCRKGRWRDPQMVAPCPEANPKSQYPFGIWCNPCDVSTTQSTDTDALASTQVAPNFIQLCAFEEEIDAPEAYEDVSTNLGEAVVGRPLKRMSNMPNLLDHGGERIETPTARTIEPEAMGTEVIGEPLNLGPEFFQSELGEGEVLYMPDLPGMVEQSIPESESAEIQLRQAESYYAMAVDADKQLDESAMNMYLDAAIAAYRYMQTVPPQPKTTKGTERAWQVYHSSIARLMFIADKAGYIDKQCGIKLPVNGGYKIVEFEYVNFQRTADDFDRWHVVGDYQSKYLLTKHRSPGLGVPMVCIRERKKADKWFPEEVPFSVTGILRPEAEMNLYDATVEAHSPEGTHIEQVVAKLELYDPRTSGDVEFHCRQVPLAKDTTAPYAYLLSETRDESKLKAMHPYQDMTNRGLFILEPHRKGKIPVIFVHGLLSAPYTWAGIANEIDGNPDLAARYEVWAFHYPTGAPFLETAAVLREQFDQIIREMDPSGFDRDLRNVVLVGHSMGGLVAKLQAADSGNTLWEHAAFQPLNTLDAPPKMQEYLRRQFYFTHSPHVGRVVFIGTPHQGTTHLSAKTGHVSATLVHEDPCLKDAHRQLIEDNPAAFRKEFRHRVPISLDLISPKSMLLTGIYRLPIQPDIPSHTILGNGWWTPHDGQSDSIVPVSSARLPGVQTEIMVNSLHTHLNRNAGTVCEVLRILRVHGTRPAFASQVGPIR
;
A
#
# COMPACT_ATOMS: atom_id res chain seq x y z
N MET A 1 25.77 -0.13 48.72
CA MET A 1 24.65 -0.26 47.76
C MET A 1 25.22 -0.65 46.41
N VAL A 2 24.77 -1.76 45.80
CA VAL A 2 25.24 -2.19 44.48
C VAL A 2 24.36 -1.54 43.39
N ARG A 3 24.95 -0.72 42.52
CA ARG A 3 24.26 -0.21 41.33
C ARG A 3 24.11 -1.33 40.31
N TRP A 4 22.91 -1.89 40.17
CA TRP A 4 22.55 -2.68 39.00
C TRP A 4 22.66 -1.81 37.75
N LYS A 5 23.59 -2.15 36.84
CA LYS A 5 23.50 -1.73 35.44
C LYS A 5 22.55 -2.71 34.74
N PRO A 6 21.45 -2.26 34.11
CA PRO A 6 20.69 -3.14 33.23
C PRO A 6 21.59 -3.57 32.07
N THR A 7 21.71 -4.87 31.83
CA THR A 7 22.44 -5.39 30.66
C THR A 7 21.58 -5.25 29.41
N PHE A 8 22.22 -5.25 28.23
CA PHE A 8 21.53 -5.11 26.93
C PHE A 8 20.38 -6.11 26.76
N ALA A 9 20.53 -7.34 27.28
CA ALA A 9 19.45 -8.34 27.31
C ALA A 9 18.18 -7.87 28.05
N THR A 10 18.32 -7.17 29.19
CA THR A 10 17.16 -6.59 29.91
C THR A 10 16.52 -5.41 29.17
N LEU A 11 17.29 -4.71 28.32
CA LEU A 11 16.78 -3.67 27.43
C LEU A 11 15.97 -4.28 26.28
N CYS A 12 16.51 -5.31 25.62
CA CYS A 12 15.79 -6.05 24.58
C CYS A 12 14.51 -6.70 25.14
N ALA A 13 14.57 -7.29 26.33
CA ALA A 13 13.39 -7.83 27.01
C ALA A 13 12.34 -6.76 27.34
N ALA A 14 12.76 -5.54 27.72
CA ALA A 14 11.83 -4.42 27.95
C ALA A 14 11.21 -3.90 26.64
N ILE A 15 11.97 -3.84 25.54
CA ILE A 15 11.47 -3.46 24.21
C ILE A 15 10.48 -4.51 23.68
N LEU A 16 10.82 -5.79 23.81
CA LEU A 16 9.90 -6.91 23.54
C LEU A 16 8.63 -6.80 24.38
N LEU A 17 8.75 -6.63 25.70
CA LEU A 17 7.58 -6.47 26.58
C LEU A 17 6.72 -5.25 26.23
N ILE A 18 7.32 -4.14 25.75
CA ILE A 18 6.56 -3.00 25.24
C ILE A 18 5.84 -3.34 23.94
N GLN A 19 6.45 -4.08 23.01
CA GLN A 19 5.76 -4.52 21.78
C GLN A 19 4.66 -5.57 22.04
N PHE A 20 4.86 -6.49 22.99
CA PHE A 20 3.81 -7.40 23.47
C PHE A 20 2.67 -6.65 24.18
N ALA A 21 2.98 -5.67 25.03
CA ALA A 21 1.99 -4.87 25.77
C ALA A 21 1.28 -3.80 24.91
N SER A 22 1.84 -3.45 23.74
CA SER A 22 1.20 -2.58 22.75
C SER A 22 0.11 -3.28 21.93
N GLY A 23 -0.21 -4.53 22.27
CA GLY A 23 -1.08 -5.42 21.49
C GLY A 23 -0.27 -6.22 20.47
N CYS A 24 -0.45 -7.54 20.45
CA CYS A 24 0.31 -8.46 19.61
C CYS A 24 0.14 -8.17 18.11
N ALA A 25 1.08 -7.42 17.53
CA ALA A 25 1.28 -7.35 16.08
C ALA A 25 1.96 -8.62 15.49
N LEU A 26 2.21 -9.63 16.34
CA LEU A 26 2.73 -10.93 15.94
C LEU A 26 1.85 -11.59 14.86
N CYS A 27 2.47 -11.80 13.70
CA CYS A 27 2.07 -12.81 12.71
C CYS A 27 0.62 -12.77 12.18
N ARG A 28 0.19 -11.63 11.64
CA ARG A 28 -0.68 -11.65 10.44
C ARG A 28 -0.09 -10.78 9.33
N LYS A 29 0.90 -11.36 8.62
CA LYS A 29 1.50 -10.81 7.41
C LYS A 29 0.39 -10.47 6.40
N GLY A 30 0.37 -9.25 5.90
CA GLY A 30 -0.16 -9.04 4.56
C GLY A 30 0.73 -9.80 3.58
N ARG A 31 0.14 -10.46 2.59
CA ARG A 31 0.88 -11.11 1.50
C ARG A 31 0.64 -10.30 0.23
N TRP A 32 1.71 -10.04 -0.50
CA TRP A 32 1.63 -9.94 -1.96
C TRP A 32 1.79 -11.36 -2.49
N ARG A 33 1.04 -11.73 -3.53
CA ARG A 33 1.22 -12.99 -4.26
C ARG A 33 1.47 -12.64 -5.73
N ASP A 34 2.17 -13.52 -6.42
CA ASP A 34 2.27 -13.44 -7.88
C ASP A 34 0.88 -13.53 -8.52
N PRO A 35 0.67 -12.94 -9.72
CA PRO A 35 -0.59 -13.09 -10.44
C PRO A 35 -0.90 -14.57 -10.70
N GLN A 36 -2.05 -15.02 -10.22
CA GLN A 36 -2.48 -16.39 -10.45
C GLN A 36 -2.94 -16.57 -11.90
N MET A 37 -2.54 -17.70 -12.49
CA MET A 37 -2.95 -18.05 -13.84
C MET A 37 -4.40 -18.54 -13.87
N VAL A 38 -5.13 -18.12 -14.88
CA VAL A 38 -6.39 -18.77 -15.30
C VAL A 38 -6.09 -20.24 -15.64
N ALA A 39 -6.95 -21.18 -15.24
CA ALA A 39 -6.79 -22.59 -15.62
C ALA A 39 -7.03 -22.77 -17.13
N PRO A 40 -6.16 -23.48 -17.90
CA PRO A 40 -6.39 -23.76 -19.32
C PRO A 40 -7.61 -24.67 -19.54
N CYS A 41 -8.30 -24.53 -20.67
CA CYS A 41 -9.43 -25.41 -20.98
C CYS A 41 -8.98 -26.88 -21.08
N PRO A 42 -9.65 -27.86 -20.40
CA PRO A 42 -9.24 -29.27 -20.45
C PRO A 42 -9.19 -29.86 -21.86
N GLU A 43 -10.10 -29.41 -22.72
CA GLU A 43 -10.22 -29.84 -24.12
C GLU A 43 -9.13 -29.25 -25.01
N ALA A 44 -8.55 -28.11 -24.65
CA ALA A 44 -7.52 -27.42 -25.46
C ALA A 44 -6.08 -27.84 -25.14
N ASN A 45 -5.88 -28.72 -24.16
CA ASN A 45 -4.57 -29.27 -23.87
C ASN A 45 -4.17 -30.27 -24.99
N PRO A 46 -3.12 -30.04 -25.79
CA PRO A 46 -2.73 -30.96 -26.86
C PRO A 46 -2.34 -32.35 -26.34
N LYS A 47 -2.03 -32.50 -25.04
CA LYS A 47 -1.76 -33.80 -24.39
C LYS A 47 -3.04 -34.61 -24.08
N SER A 48 -4.23 -34.02 -24.14
CA SER A 48 -5.51 -34.70 -23.88
C SER A 48 -6.23 -35.18 -25.15
N GLN A 49 -5.95 -34.59 -26.32
CA GLN A 49 -6.64 -34.90 -27.58
C GLN A 49 -6.10 -36.13 -28.36
N TYR A 50 -5.04 -36.81 -27.88
CA TYR A 50 -4.46 -37.97 -28.57
C TYR A 50 -4.70 -39.30 -27.83
N PRO A 51 -5.83 -40.00 -28.11
CA PRO A 51 -5.89 -41.45 -27.91
C PRO A 51 -5.01 -42.13 -28.97
N PHE A 52 -3.85 -42.64 -28.54
CA PHE A 52 -2.81 -43.30 -29.34
C PHE A 52 -2.00 -42.38 -30.28
N GLY A 53 -0.76 -42.08 -29.89
CA GLY A 53 0.27 -41.45 -30.73
C GLY A 53 1.66 -41.80 -30.18
N ILE A 54 2.38 -42.70 -30.85
CA ILE A 54 3.67 -43.23 -30.37
C ILE A 54 4.80 -42.24 -30.68
N TRP A 55 5.68 -41.99 -29.70
CA TRP A 55 6.97 -41.33 -29.93
C TRP A 55 7.87 -42.22 -30.79
N CYS A 56 7.99 -41.92 -32.08
CA CYS A 56 8.97 -42.57 -32.96
C CYS A 56 10.30 -41.80 -32.93
N ASN A 57 11.33 -42.41 -32.32
CA ASN A 57 12.72 -42.03 -32.59
C ASN A 57 13.03 -42.30 -34.08
N PRO A 58 13.79 -41.42 -34.77
CA PRO A 58 14.10 -41.57 -36.20
C PRO A 58 15.24 -42.58 -36.47
N CYS A 59 15.17 -43.77 -35.85
CA CYS A 59 16.09 -44.89 -36.06
C CYS A 59 15.38 -46.24 -35.76
N ASP A 60 14.65 -46.80 -36.73
CA ASP A 60 15.00 -48.12 -37.32
C ASP A 60 14.10 -48.48 -38.53
N VAL A 61 14.49 -49.49 -39.30
CA VAL A 61 13.74 -49.93 -40.50
C VAL A 61 13.27 -51.38 -40.37
N SER A 62 11.95 -51.62 -40.37
CA SER A 62 11.38 -52.89 -40.86
C SER A 62 9.87 -52.85 -41.14
N THR A 63 9.49 -53.63 -42.15
CA THR A 63 8.13 -54.00 -42.58
C THR A 63 7.27 -54.59 -41.45
N THR A 64 5.94 -54.40 -41.41
CA THR A 64 4.99 -55.19 -42.23
C THR A 64 3.53 -54.69 -42.23
N GLN A 65 2.81 -55.12 -43.28
CA GLN A 65 1.37 -55.47 -43.41
C GLN A 65 0.53 -55.68 -42.12
N SER A 66 -0.81 -55.56 -42.08
CA SER A 66 -1.85 -55.13 -43.07
C SER A 66 -3.26 -55.06 -42.42
N THR A 67 -4.30 -54.59 -43.15
CA THR A 67 -5.76 -54.97 -43.05
C THR A 67 -6.52 -54.77 -41.70
N ASP A 68 -7.81 -54.41 -41.60
CA ASP A 68 -8.87 -54.07 -42.58
C ASP A 68 -10.08 -53.36 -41.89
N THR A 69 -11.12 -53.03 -42.69
CA THR A 69 -12.58 -52.79 -42.43
C THR A 69 -13.22 -53.46 -41.18
N ASP A 70 -14.41 -53.16 -40.61
CA ASP A 70 -15.59 -52.26 -40.84
C ASP A 70 -16.54 -52.41 -39.60
N ALA A 71 -17.74 -51.81 -39.42
CA ALA A 71 -18.37 -50.50 -39.72
C ALA A 71 -19.85 -50.51 -39.21
N LEU A 72 -20.57 -49.36 -39.29
CA LEU A 72 -22.04 -49.18 -39.08
C LEU A 72 -22.59 -49.43 -37.64
N ALA A 73 -23.81 -49.03 -37.22
CA ALA A 73 -24.69 -47.86 -37.51
C ALA A 73 -25.95 -47.87 -36.58
N SER A 74 -26.88 -46.90 -36.75
CA SER A 74 -28.30 -46.86 -36.27
C SER A 74 -28.51 -46.58 -34.75
N THR A 75 -29.16 -45.50 -34.28
CA THR A 75 -30.58 -45.00 -34.35
C THR A 75 -31.59 -45.86 -33.54
N GLN A 76 -32.64 -45.37 -32.85
CA GLN A 76 -33.34 -44.06 -32.81
C GLN A 76 -34.32 -43.98 -31.59
N VAL A 77 -35.24 -42.98 -31.57
CA VAL A 77 -36.56 -42.94 -30.87
C VAL A 77 -36.64 -42.30 -29.46
N ALA A 78 -37.74 -41.54 -29.23
CA ALA A 78 -38.21 -40.88 -28.00
C ALA A 78 -39.78 -41.02 -27.97
N PRO A 79 -40.68 -40.11 -27.49
CA PRO A 79 -40.60 -38.81 -26.79
C PRO A 79 -41.67 -38.64 -25.64
N ASN A 80 -42.03 -37.38 -25.29
CA ASN A 80 -43.35 -36.92 -24.74
C ASN A 80 -43.71 -37.23 -23.25
N PHE A 81 -44.48 -36.42 -22.48
CA PHE A 81 -44.93 -34.99 -22.54
C PHE A 81 -45.65 -34.60 -21.19
N ILE A 82 -46.23 -33.38 -21.10
CA ILE A 82 -47.24 -32.86 -20.11
C ILE A 82 -46.70 -32.13 -18.84
N GLN A 83 -47.58 -31.30 -18.25
CA GLN A 83 -47.40 -30.03 -17.50
C GLN A 83 -48.62 -29.80 -16.57
N LEU A 84 -48.52 -29.06 -15.44
CA LEU A 84 -49.58 -28.22 -14.81
C LEU A 84 -49.10 -27.47 -13.52
N CYS A 85 -49.96 -26.68 -12.83
CA CYS A 85 -49.56 -25.54 -11.98
C CYS A 85 -50.41 -25.29 -10.69
N ALA A 86 -49.94 -24.35 -9.83
CA ALA A 86 -50.68 -23.33 -9.03
C ALA A 86 -50.93 -23.45 -7.49
N PHE A 87 -50.59 -22.37 -6.75
CA PHE A 87 -51.21 -21.76 -5.51
C PHE A 87 -51.24 -22.57 -4.17
N GLU A 88 -51.43 -22.04 -2.93
CA GLU A 88 -51.83 -20.71 -2.35
C GLU A 88 -51.16 -20.44 -0.94
N GLU A 89 -51.65 -19.51 -0.09
CA GLU A 89 -51.02 -18.95 1.15
C GLU A 89 -51.68 -19.33 2.54
N GLU A 90 -51.33 -18.61 3.64
CA GLU A 90 -51.88 -18.51 5.04
C GLU A 90 -51.17 -19.28 6.21
N ILE A 91 -51.35 -18.97 7.53
CA ILE A 91 -51.10 -17.74 8.37
C ILE A 91 -51.18 -18.08 9.91
N ASP A 92 -50.22 -17.59 10.71
CA ASP A 92 -50.16 -17.26 12.19
C ASP A 92 -50.57 -18.12 13.45
N ALA A 93 -49.68 -18.04 14.48
CA ALA A 93 -49.90 -17.84 15.95
C ALA A 93 -50.15 -19.04 16.97
N PRO A 94 -50.18 -18.86 18.34
CA PRO A 94 -49.10 -19.32 19.26
C PRO A 94 -49.49 -19.87 20.70
N GLU A 95 -48.56 -19.77 21.69
CA GLU A 95 -48.63 -20.06 23.17
C GLU A 95 -48.38 -21.54 23.63
N ALA A 96 -47.97 -21.92 24.87
CA ALA A 96 -47.89 -21.26 26.20
C ALA A 96 -46.78 -21.81 27.18
N TYR A 97 -46.83 -21.41 28.47
CA TYR A 97 -45.88 -21.51 29.63
C TYR A 97 -45.71 -22.86 30.38
N GLU A 98 -44.62 -23.04 31.18
CA GLU A 98 -44.62 -23.05 32.68
C GLU A 98 -43.20 -23.06 33.36
N ASP A 99 -43.10 -23.22 34.70
CA ASP A 99 -42.08 -22.60 35.61
C ASP A 99 -41.47 -23.57 36.71
N VAL A 100 -40.76 -23.04 37.74
CA VAL A 100 -40.34 -23.61 39.08
C VAL A 100 -38.82 -23.87 39.34
N SER A 101 -38.18 -22.96 40.10
CA SER A 101 -37.56 -23.10 41.47
C SER A 101 -36.65 -24.33 41.84
N THR A 102 -35.61 -24.33 42.71
CA THR A 102 -35.32 -23.55 43.95
C THR A 102 -33.85 -23.70 44.51
N ASN A 103 -33.29 -22.65 45.16
CA ASN A 103 -32.36 -22.58 46.34
C ASN A 103 -30.98 -23.31 46.51
N LEU A 104 -29.92 -22.48 46.72
CA LEU A 104 -28.92 -22.39 47.84
C LEU A 104 -28.01 -23.57 48.31
N GLY A 105 -26.70 -23.28 48.57
CA GLY A 105 -25.79 -24.11 49.39
C GLY A 105 -24.31 -23.65 49.49
N GLU A 106 -23.61 -23.98 50.58
CA GLU A 106 -22.19 -23.62 50.92
C GLU A 106 -21.46 -24.82 51.64
N ALA A 107 -20.20 -24.83 52.10
CA ALA A 107 -19.21 -23.77 52.42
C ALA A 107 -17.71 -24.22 52.42
N VAL A 108 -16.81 -23.24 52.21
CA VAL A 108 -15.44 -22.96 52.76
C VAL A 108 -14.51 -24.09 53.33
N VAL A 109 -13.18 -23.90 53.14
CA VAL A 109 -11.99 -24.27 54.00
C VAL A 109 -10.89 -25.09 53.25
N GLY A 110 -9.62 -24.67 53.35
CA GLY A 110 -8.45 -25.53 53.04
C GLY A 110 -7.14 -24.85 52.58
N ARG A 111 -6.10 -24.85 53.44
CA ARG A 111 -4.69 -24.41 53.19
C ARG A 111 -3.75 -25.31 54.03
N PRO A 112 -2.41 -25.34 53.86
CA PRO A 112 -1.56 -25.27 52.65
C PRO A 112 -0.29 -26.19 52.76
N LEU A 113 0.77 -25.87 51.98
CA LEU A 113 2.23 -25.98 52.31
C LEU A 113 3.08 -27.23 51.91
N LYS A 114 4.34 -26.91 51.53
CA LYS A 114 5.59 -27.72 51.42
C LYS A 114 5.72 -28.71 50.23
N ARG A 115 6.93 -29.00 49.71
CA ARG A 115 8.21 -28.23 49.53
C ARG A 115 9.21 -29.12 48.75
N MET A 116 10.10 -28.52 47.94
CA MET A 116 11.42 -29.08 47.53
C MET A 116 11.38 -30.36 46.62
N SER A 117 12.41 -30.73 45.83
CA SER A 117 13.72 -30.09 45.50
C SER A 117 14.40 -30.74 44.28
N ASN A 118 15.44 -30.06 43.76
CA ASN A 118 16.59 -30.58 43.00
C ASN A 118 16.46 -30.94 41.49
N MET A 119 17.02 -30.05 40.67
CA MET A 119 17.88 -30.35 39.50
C MET A 119 19.27 -30.88 39.99
N PRO A 120 20.29 -31.24 39.16
CA PRO A 120 20.48 -30.93 37.72
C PRO A 120 21.05 -32.08 36.83
N ASN A 121 21.33 -31.74 35.55
CA ASN A 121 22.35 -32.35 34.65
C ASN A 121 22.06 -33.78 34.11
N LEU A 122 22.67 -34.25 32.99
CA LEU A 122 23.73 -33.69 32.12
C LEU A 122 23.50 -34.08 30.63
N LEU A 123 24.16 -33.36 29.71
CA LEU A 123 24.64 -33.73 28.35
C LEU A 123 24.25 -35.12 27.80
N ASP A 124 23.53 -35.23 26.67
CA ASP A 124 23.95 -35.00 25.26
C ASP A 124 24.45 -36.28 24.56
N HIS A 125 23.79 -36.67 23.46
CA HIS A 125 24.39 -37.13 22.20
C HIS A 125 23.31 -37.29 21.12
N GLY A 126 23.61 -36.89 19.88
CA GLY A 126 22.67 -36.96 18.75
C GLY A 126 22.67 -38.30 18.01
N GLY A 127 21.60 -38.55 17.24
CA GLY A 127 21.46 -39.73 16.39
C GLY A 127 20.07 -39.83 15.75
N GLU A 128 19.93 -39.39 14.50
CA GLU A 128 18.73 -39.59 13.70
C GLU A 128 18.64 -41.03 13.15
N ARG A 129 17.44 -41.62 13.06
CA ARG A 129 16.76 -42.05 11.79
C ARG A 129 15.73 -43.20 11.93
N ILE A 130 14.56 -42.97 11.32
CA ILE A 130 13.78 -43.85 10.42
C ILE A 130 13.12 -45.15 11.00
N GLU A 131 11.82 -45.03 11.28
CA GLU A 131 10.63 -45.75 10.72
C GLU A 131 10.56 -47.27 10.39
N THR A 132 9.30 -47.73 10.28
CA THR A 132 8.72 -48.91 9.56
C THR A 132 8.50 -50.24 10.35
N PRO A 133 7.63 -51.18 9.91
CA PRO A 133 6.17 -50.98 9.95
C PRO A 133 5.28 -52.20 10.37
N THR A 134 3.99 -51.92 10.54
CA THR A 134 2.75 -52.75 10.59
C THR A 134 2.70 -54.27 10.28
N ALA A 135 1.80 -54.95 11.00
CA ALA A 135 0.81 -55.91 10.47
C ALA A 135 -0.59 -55.49 11.01
N ARG A 136 -1.67 -55.32 10.22
CA ARG A 136 -2.57 -56.31 9.59
C ARG A 136 -3.30 -57.22 10.61
N THR A 137 -4.62 -57.48 10.54
CA THR A 137 -5.53 -57.50 9.36
C THR A 137 -7.04 -57.40 9.73
N ILE A 138 -7.90 -57.12 8.72
CA ILE A 138 -9.37 -57.40 8.61
C ILE A 138 -10.37 -56.33 9.15
N GLU A 139 -11.33 -55.95 8.30
CA GLU A 139 -12.57 -55.19 8.56
C GLU A 139 -13.82 -56.12 8.45
N PRO A 140 -15.06 -55.68 8.77
CA PRO A 140 -15.90 -55.08 7.70
C PRO A 140 -16.95 -54.00 8.10
N GLU A 141 -17.18 -53.07 7.16
CA GLU A 141 -18.46 -52.48 6.68
C GLU A 141 -19.50 -51.73 7.58
N ALA A 142 -19.88 -50.53 7.07
CA ALA A 142 -21.25 -49.95 6.93
C ALA A 142 -21.99 -49.15 8.07
N MET A 143 -21.93 -47.81 7.94
CA MET A 143 -23.02 -46.78 7.97
C MET A 143 -24.06 -46.62 9.11
N GLY A 144 -24.25 -45.36 9.57
CA GLY A 144 -25.58 -44.81 9.94
C GLY A 144 -25.65 -43.70 11.03
N THR A 145 -26.12 -42.48 10.66
CA THR A 145 -26.83 -41.43 11.47
C THR A 145 -26.17 -40.83 12.75
N GLU A 146 -26.17 -39.52 13.11
CA GLU A 146 -27.06 -38.32 12.96
C GLU A 146 -28.04 -38.11 14.14
N VAL A 147 -28.27 -36.90 14.74
CA VAL A 147 -27.62 -35.54 14.66
C VAL A 147 -28.14 -34.60 15.81
N ILE A 148 -27.49 -33.43 16.07
CA ILE A 148 -27.95 -32.26 16.93
C ILE A 148 -28.03 -32.53 18.46
N GLY A 149 -27.94 -31.58 19.41
CA GLY A 149 -27.72 -30.11 19.48
C GLY A 149 -28.47 -29.54 20.71
N GLU A 150 -27.96 -28.57 21.51
CA GLU A 150 -28.18 -27.10 21.47
C GLU A 150 -28.12 -26.57 22.95
N PRO A 151 -28.25 -25.26 23.31
CA PRO A 151 -28.14 -24.01 22.53
C PRO A 151 -27.23 -22.93 23.18
N LEU A 152 -26.96 -21.81 22.48
CA LEU A 152 -26.95 -20.46 23.07
C LEU A 152 -26.91 -19.32 22.01
N ASN A 153 -28.03 -18.59 21.92
CA ASN A 153 -28.28 -17.39 21.09
C ASN A 153 -27.98 -16.09 21.88
N LEU A 154 -27.87 -14.87 21.31
CA LEU A 154 -27.47 -14.38 19.96
C LEU A 154 -27.25 -12.85 20.02
N GLY A 155 -26.37 -12.30 19.17
CA GLY A 155 -26.44 -10.94 18.61
C GLY A 155 -26.37 -9.70 19.54
N PRO A 156 -26.51 -8.48 18.97
CA PRO A 156 -26.38 -8.14 17.54
C PRO A 156 -24.90 -7.95 17.19
N GLU A 157 -24.34 -8.60 16.17
CA GLU A 157 -24.64 -8.48 14.73
C GLU A 157 -24.42 -7.07 14.16
N PHE A 158 -23.29 -6.90 13.47
CA PHE A 158 -23.19 -6.15 12.23
C PHE A 158 -21.97 -6.67 11.42
N PHE A 159 -22.26 -7.45 10.37
CA PHE A 159 -21.32 -8.08 9.42
C PHE A 159 -20.22 -9.02 9.96
N GLN A 160 -20.49 -10.32 9.87
CA GLN A 160 -19.49 -11.33 9.52
C GLN A 160 -19.86 -11.96 8.17
N SER A 161 -18.87 -12.27 7.34
CA SER A 161 -18.93 -13.28 6.28
C SER A 161 -17.51 -13.81 6.06
N GLU A 162 -17.39 -15.05 5.60
CA GLU A 162 -16.17 -15.84 5.79
C GLU A 162 -15.13 -15.69 4.66
N LEU A 163 -13.93 -16.21 4.90
CA LEU A 163 -12.83 -16.25 3.94
C LEU A 163 -12.82 -17.60 3.22
N GLY A 164 -13.14 -17.61 1.92
CA GLY A 164 -12.97 -18.78 1.06
C GLY A 164 -11.50 -19.03 0.69
N GLU A 165 -11.19 -20.27 0.30
CA GLU A 165 -9.92 -20.64 -0.33
C GLU A 165 -10.07 -20.72 -1.85
N GLY A 166 -9.02 -20.36 -2.60
CA GLY A 166 -8.94 -20.62 -4.05
C GLY A 166 -9.45 -19.52 -5.00
N GLU A 167 -9.12 -18.25 -4.75
CA GLU A 167 -9.44 -17.14 -5.68
C GLU A 167 -8.28 -16.88 -6.66
N VAL A 168 -8.55 -16.73 -7.95
CA VAL A 168 -7.58 -16.33 -9.00
C VAL A 168 -7.77 -14.85 -9.34
N LEU A 169 -6.74 -14.02 -9.13
CA LEU A 169 -6.51 -12.70 -9.75
C LEU A 169 -7.78 -11.82 -9.87
N TYR A 170 -8.50 -11.69 -8.75
CA TYR A 170 -9.85 -11.14 -8.56
C TYR A 170 -10.53 -10.41 -9.75
N MET A 171 -11.57 -11.05 -10.31
CA MET A 171 -12.71 -10.40 -10.98
C MET A 171 -14.00 -10.65 -10.17
N PRO A 172 -14.80 -9.62 -9.84
CA PRO A 172 -16.07 -9.81 -9.15
C PRO A 172 -17.17 -10.31 -10.10
N ASP A 173 -18.06 -11.17 -9.59
CA ASP A 173 -19.32 -11.48 -10.26
C ASP A 173 -20.36 -10.38 -10.05
N LEU A 174 -21.14 -10.10 -11.11
CA LEU A 174 -22.20 -9.10 -11.12
C LEU A 174 -23.55 -9.81 -11.38
N PRO A 175 -24.50 -9.81 -10.42
CA PRO A 175 -25.79 -10.46 -10.60
C PRO A 175 -26.72 -9.63 -11.48
N GLY A 176 -27.23 -10.23 -12.57
CA GLY A 176 -28.18 -9.59 -13.48
C GLY A 176 -27.94 -9.90 -14.95
N MET A 177 -27.85 -11.18 -15.32
CA MET A 177 -27.65 -11.59 -16.71
C MET A 177 -28.89 -11.35 -17.57
N VAL A 178 -28.70 -10.72 -18.73
CA VAL A 178 -29.63 -10.76 -19.87
C VAL A 178 -28.84 -11.30 -21.05
N GLU A 179 -29.05 -12.58 -21.36
CA GLU A 179 -28.34 -13.29 -22.42
C GLU A 179 -28.72 -12.72 -23.79
N GLN A 180 -27.77 -12.04 -24.44
CA GLN A 180 -27.95 -11.53 -25.80
C GLN A 180 -27.29 -12.48 -26.79
N SER A 181 -28.10 -13.04 -27.69
CA SER A 181 -27.62 -13.93 -28.76
C SER A 181 -26.75 -13.19 -29.76
N ILE A 182 -25.43 -13.30 -29.61
CA ILE A 182 -24.45 -12.90 -30.63
C ILE A 182 -24.47 -13.95 -31.76
N PRO A 183 -24.44 -13.56 -33.04
CA PRO A 183 -24.22 -14.51 -34.13
C PRO A 183 -22.81 -15.13 -34.04
N GLU A 184 -22.72 -16.37 -33.57
CA GLU A 184 -21.47 -17.12 -33.56
C GLU A 184 -21.05 -17.44 -35.00
N SER A 185 -19.91 -16.88 -35.43
CA SER A 185 -19.29 -17.23 -36.70
C SER A 185 -18.20 -18.27 -36.47
N GLU A 186 -18.06 -19.20 -37.42
CA GLU A 186 -17.04 -20.25 -37.41
C GLU A 186 -15.62 -19.67 -37.21
N SER A 187 -15.34 -18.51 -37.82
CA SER A 187 -14.08 -17.78 -37.64
C SER A 187 -13.84 -17.27 -36.22
N ALA A 188 -14.89 -16.96 -35.44
CA ALA A 188 -14.72 -16.54 -34.05
C ALA A 188 -14.43 -17.74 -33.15
N GLU A 189 -15.14 -18.86 -33.32
CA GLU A 189 -14.89 -20.07 -32.54
C GLU A 189 -13.46 -20.60 -32.74
N ILE A 190 -12.96 -20.56 -33.99
CA ILE A 190 -11.57 -20.91 -34.33
C ILE A 190 -10.57 -20.02 -33.58
N GLN A 191 -10.78 -18.70 -33.53
CA GLN A 191 -9.88 -17.76 -32.82
C GLN A 191 -9.84 -18.02 -31.31
N LEU A 192 -10.98 -18.34 -30.69
CA LEU A 192 -11.02 -18.70 -29.27
C LEU A 192 -10.30 -20.02 -28.99
N ARG A 193 -10.56 -21.06 -29.80
CA ARG A 193 -9.86 -22.36 -29.70
C ARG A 193 -8.35 -22.19 -29.89
N GLN A 194 -7.91 -21.35 -30.81
CA GLN A 194 -6.49 -21.05 -31.02
C GLN A 194 -5.86 -20.32 -29.82
N ALA A 195 -6.56 -19.34 -29.23
CA ALA A 195 -6.11 -18.66 -28.01
C ALA A 195 -5.95 -19.62 -26.83
N GLU A 196 -6.90 -20.55 -26.64
CA GLU A 196 -6.82 -21.60 -25.62
C GLU A 196 -5.62 -22.53 -25.82
N SER A 197 -5.38 -23.00 -27.05
CA SER A 197 -4.27 -23.91 -27.35
C SER A 197 -2.90 -23.25 -27.08
N TYR A 198 -2.68 -22.03 -27.55
CA TYR A 198 -1.44 -21.29 -27.23
C TYR A 198 -1.30 -21.01 -25.74
N TYR A 199 -2.40 -20.68 -25.04
CA TYR A 199 -2.38 -20.47 -23.59
C TYR A 199 -2.06 -21.76 -22.81
N ALA A 200 -2.62 -22.90 -23.22
CA ALA A 200 -2.33 -24.21 -22.61
C ALA A 200 -0.86 -24.62 -22.82
N MET A 201 -0.31 -24.37 -24.01
CA MET A 201 1.12 -24.57 -24.30
C MET A 201 2.00 -23.64 -23.45
N ALA A 202 1.67 -22.34 -23.38
CA ALA A 202 2.40 -21.35 -22.59
C ALA A 202 2.46 -21.74 -21.10
N VAL A 203 1.32 -22.14 -20.52
CA VAL A 203 1.21 -22.59 -19.13
C VAL A 203 2.03 -23.85 -18.85
N ASP A 204 2.23 -24.73 -19.83
CA ASP A 204 3.08 -25.92 -19.66
C ASP A 204 4.58 -25.62 -19.88
N ALA A 205 4.95 -24.64 -20.71
CA ALA A 205 6.31 -24.14 -20.84
C ALA A 205 6.76 -23.33 -19.60
N ASP A 206 5.87 -22.47 -19.07
CA ASP A 206 6.08 -21.66 -17.86
C ASP A 206 6.36 -22.54 -16.62
N LYS A 207 5.61 -23.63 -16.44
CA LYS A 207 5.89 -24.66 -15.40
C LYS A 207 7.27 -25.30 -15.52
N GLN A 208 7.85 -25.35 -16.72
CA GLN A 208 9.17 -25.91 -16.99
C GLN A 208 10.27 -24.83 -16.93
N LEU A 209 9.92 -23.58 -16.63
CA LEU A 209 10.78 -22.40 -16.66
C LEU A 209 11.42 -22.15 -18.04
N ASP A 210 10.70 -22.49 -19.11
CA ASP A 210 11.10 -22.24 -20.49
C ASP A 210 10.65 -20.84 -20.95
N GLU A 211 11.62 -20.02 -21.37
CA GLU A 211 11.42 -18.65 -21.88
C GLU A 211 10.57 -18.62 -23.16
N SER A 212 10.45 -19.74 -23.89
CA SER A 212 9.54 -19.88 -25.03
C SER A 212 8.08 -19.59 -24.67
N ALA A 213 7.70 -19.78 -23.39
CA ALA A 213 6.38 -19.43 -22.86
C ALA A 213 5.97 -17.99 -23.15
N MET A 214 6.92 -17.03 -23.19
CA MET A 214 6.61 -15.63 -23.49
C MET A 214 6.03 -15.44 -24.90
N ASN A 215 6.58 -16.13 -25.90
CA ASN A 215 6.04 -16.10 -27.26
C ASN A 215 4.63 -16.71 -27.30
N MET A 216 4.43 -17.84 -26.62
CA MET A 216 3.13 -18.52 -26.57
C MET A 216 2.07 -17.68 -25.84
N TYR A 217 2.42 -16.97 -24.76
CA TYR A 217 1.53 -16.00 -24.12
C TYR A 217 1.22 -14.80 -25.02
N LEU A 218 2.20 -14.27 -25.76
CA LEU A 218 1.95 -13.20 -26.73
C LEU A 218 0.96 -13.64 -27.81
N ASP A 219 1.19 -14.81 -28.42
CA ASP A 219 0.35 -15.31 -29.51
C ASP A 219 -1.06 -15.68 -29.00
N ALA A 220 -1.20 -16.18 -27.76
CA ALA A 220 -2.47 -16.37 -27.08
C ALA A 220 -3.21 -15.03 -26.83
N ALA A 221 -2.51 -13.99 -26.37
CA ALA A 221 -3.08 -12.65 -26.18
C ALA A 221 -3.56 -12.03 -27.50
N ILE A 222 -2.78 -12.20 -28.58
CA ILE A 222 -3.13 -11.73 -29.92
C ILE A 222 -4.38 -12.44 -30.45
N ALA A 223 -4.49 -13.76 -30.30
CA ALA A 223 -5.66 -14.53 -30.71
C ALA A 223 -6.91 -14.14 -29.89
N ALA A 224 -6.77 -14.00 -28.56
CA ALA A 224 -7.85 -13.57 -27.68
C ALA A 224 -8.34 -12.14 -27.98
N TYR A 225 -7.44 -11.21 -28.29
CA TYR A 225 -7.79 -9.85 -28.70
C TYR A 225 -8.63 -9.85 -29.99
N ARG A 226 -8.23 -10.63 -31.00
CA ARG A 226 -8.97 -10.76 -32.26
C ARG A 226 -10.39 -11.29 -32.03
N TYR A 227 -10.55 -12.32 -31.20
CA TYR A 227 -11.87 -12.80 -30.79
C TYR A 227 -12.71 -11.67 -30.19
N MET A 228 -12.15 -10.93 -29.22
CA MET A 228 -12.85 -9.83 -28.55
C MET A 228 -13.26 -8.69 -29.51
N GLN A 229 -12.62 -8.53 -30.66
CA GLN A 229 -13.05 -7.58 -31.71
C GLN A 229 -14.23 -8.09 -32.55
N THR A 230 -14.54 -9.39 -32.54
CA THR A 230 -15.71 -9.96 -33.27
C THR A 230 -17.01 -9.91 -32.46
N VAL A 231 -16.92 -9.77 -31.14
CA VAL A 231 -18.05 -9.74 -30.20
C VAL A 231 -18.31 -8.32 -29.67
N PRO A 232 -19.52 -7.99 -29.17
CA PRO A 232 -19.76 -6.72 -28.48
C PRO A 232 -18.84 -6.61 -27.24
N PRO A 233 -18.07 -5.53 -27.09
CA PRO A 233 -17.07 -5.42 -26.02
C PRO A 233 -17.72 -5.06 -24.68
N GLN A 234 -18.31 -6.07 -24.05
CA GLN A 234 -18.73 -6.08 -22.66
C GLN A 234 -18.28 -7.41 -22.03
N PRO A 235 -17.66 -7.40 -20.83
CA PRO A 235 -17.30 -8.64 -20.16
C PRO A 235 -18.58 -9.44 -19.80
N LYS A 236 -18.52 -10.76 -20.03
CA LYS A 236 -19.61 -11.73 -19.76
C LYS A 236 -20.90 -11.59 -20.60
N THR A 237 -20.81 -11.23 -21.88
CA THR A 237 -21.94 -11.40 -22.84
C THR A 237 -22.20 -12.88 -23.19
N THR A 238 -21.15 -13.68 -23.33
CA THR A 238 -21.19 -15.14 -23.53
C THR A 238 -20.04 -15.80 -22.78
N LYS A 239 -20.12 -17.12 -22.56
CA LYS A 239 -19.02 -17.93 -21.98
C LYS A 239 -17.72 -17.78 -22.78
N GLY A 240 -17.82 -17.74 -24.12
CA GLY A 240 -16.66 -17.51 -25.00
C GLY A 240 -16.03 -16.13 -24.81
N THR A 241 -16.84 -15.08 -24.64
CA THR A 241 -16.36 -13.71 -24.37
C THR A 241 -15.71 -13.58 -23.00
N GLU A 242 -16.31 -14.15 -21.95
CA GLU A 242 -15.68 -14.24 -20.64
C GLU A 242 -14.34 -15.00 -20.70
N ARG A 243 -14.28 -16.08 -21.49
CA ARG A 243 -13.08 -16.90 -21.60
C ARG A 243 -11.94 -16.22 -22.37
N ALA A 244 -12.24 -15.58 -23.51
CA ALA A 244 -11.27 -14.77 -24.25
C ALA A 244 -10.71 -13.63 -23.37
N TRP A 245 -11.58 -12.99 -22.58
CA TRP A 245 -11.19 -11.96 -21.61
C TRP A 245 -10.22 -12.51 -20.55
N GLN A 246 -10.51 -13.69 -19.98
CA GLN A 246 -9.63 -14.35 -19.03
C GLN A 246 -8.24 -14.68 -19.63
N VAL A 247 -8.19 -15.27 -20.84
CA VAL A 247 -6.91 -15.60 -21.50
C VAL A 247 -6.10 -14.36 -21.86
N TYR A 248 -6.74 -13.31 -22.41
CA TYR A 248 -6.05 -12.07 -22.78
C TYR A 248 -5.33 -11.44 -21.58
N HIS A 249 -6.04 -11.26 -20.46
CA HIS A 249 -5.47 -10.66 -19.26
C HIS A 249 -4.43 -11.56 -18.59
N SER A 250 -4.67 -12.87 -18.49
CA SER A 250 -3.71 -13.81 -17.90
C SER A 250 -2.41 -13.92 -18.73
N SER A 251 -2.53 -13.87 -20.06
CA SER A 251 -1.39 -13.93 -20.96
C SER A 251 -0.49 -12.70 -20.85
N ILE A 252 -1.08 -11.50 -20.87
CA ILE A 252 -0.32 -10.24 -20.66
C ILE A 252 0.35 -10.25 -19.27
N ALA A 253 -0.36 -10.72 -18.24
CA ALA A 253 0.17 -10.83 -16.88
C ALA A 253 1.39 -11.76 -16.78
N ARG A 254 1.38 -12.92 -17.45
CA ARG A 254 2.51 -13.86 -17.44
C ARG A 254 3.65 -13.43 -18.36
N LEU A 255 3.35 -12.98 -19.58
CA LEU A 255 4.33 -12.37 -20.49
C LEU A 255 5.15 -11.28 -19.78
N MET A 256 4.46 -10.34 -19.11
CA MET A 256 5.12 -9.21 -18.46
C MET A 256 5.90 -9.62 -17.21
N PHE A 257 5.42 -10.61 -16.45
CA PHE A 257 6.13 -11.18 -15.31
C PHE A 257 7.43 -11.89 -15.72
N ILE A 258 7.39 -12.72 -16.77
CA ILE A 258 8.56 -13.48 -17.23
C ILE A 258 9.59 -12.51 -17.86
N ALA A 259 9.13 -11.56 -18.68
CA ALA A 259 10.00 -10.56 -19.30
C ALA A 259 10.78 -9.71 -18.27
N ASP A 260 10.15 -9.29 -17.17
CA ASP A 260 10.82 -8.59 -16.06
C ASP A 260 11.85 -9.48 -15.36
N LYS A 261 11.49 -10.75 -15.10
CA LYS A 261 12.35 -11.70 -14.35
C LYS A 261 13.56 -12.20 -15.15
N ALA A 262 13.43 -12.34 -16.47
CA ALA A 262 14.51 -12.75 -17.37
C ALA A 262 15.28 -11.56 -18.00
N GLY A 263 14.80 -10.32 -17.83
CA GLY A 263 15.51 -9.11 -18.28
C GLY A 263 15.27 -8.74 -19.76
N TYR A 264 14.17 -9.20 -20.37
CA TYR A 264 13.81 -8.92 -21.76
C TYR A 264 13.08 -7.58 -21.98
N ILE A 265 12.93 -6.77 -20.93
CA ILE A 265 12.34 -5.42 -21.01
C ILE A 265 13.43 -4.39 -21.28
N ASP A 266 13.35 -3.75 -22.44
CA ASP A 266 14.03 -2.50 -22.75
C ASP A 266 13.03 -1.37 -22.53
N LYS A 267 13.18 -0.54 -21.48
CA LYS A 267 12.19 0.51 -21.18
C LYS A 267 12.05 1.58 -22.27
N GLN A 268 12.93 1.65 -23.27
CA GLN A 268 12.80 2.58 -24.41
C GLN A 268 12.20 1.93 -25.66
N CYS A 269 12.37 0.62 -25.87
CA CYS A 269 11.77 -0.10 -27.00
C CYS A 269 10.50 -0.88 -26.61
N GLY A 270 10.53 -1.63 -25.51
CA GLY A 270 9.51 -2.58 -25.08
C GLY A 270 10.07 -3.96 -24.78
N ILE A 271 9.28 -5.02 -25.01
CA ILE A 271 9.71 -6.42 -24.79
C ILE A 271 10.37 -6.95 -26.06
N LYS A 272 11.60 -7.49 -25.94
CA LYS A 272 12.31 -8.18 -27.04
C LYS A 272 12.22 -9.69 -26.82
N LEU A 273 11.46 -10.40 -27.64
CA LEU A 273 11.17 -11.82 -27.50
C LEU A 273 12.00 -12.66 -28.49
N PRO A 274 12.89 -13.56 -28.02
CA PRO A 274 13.74 -14.35 -28.91
C PRO A 274 12.90 -15.32 -29.75
N VAL A 275 13.23 -15.42 -31.04
CA VAL A 275 12.68 -16.40 -31.98
C VAL A 275 13.78 -16.93 -32.91
N ASN A 276 13.54 -18.05 -33.59
CA ASN A 276 14.50 -18.61 -34.55
C ASN A 276 14.83 -17.58 -35.66
N GLY A 277 16.05 -17.04 -35.65
CA GLY A 277 16.53 -16.06 -36.62
C GLY A 277 16.25 -14.59 -36.31
N GLY A 278 15.72 -14.23 -35.12
CA GLY A 278 15.43 -12.82 -34.84
C GLY A 278 14.75 -12.53 -33.49
N TYR A 279 14.07 -11.38 -33.43
CA TYR A 279 13.23 -10.98 -32.29
C TYR A 279 11.82 -10.55 -32.75
N LYS A 280 10.78 -11.07 -32.08
CA LYS A 280 9.47 -10.41 -32.02
C LYS A 280 9.60 -9.23 -31.02
N ILE A 281 9.09 -8.05 -31.38
CA ILE A 281 9.08 -6.87 -30.51
C ILE A 281 7.63 -6.52 -30.15
N VAL A 282 7.39 -6.32 -28.85
CA VAL A 282 6.17 -5.70 -28.31
C VAL A 282 6.56 -4.29 -27.87
N GLU A 283 6.23 -3.28 -28.67
CA GLU A 283 6.63 -1.89 -28.39
C GLU A 283 5.89 -1.30 -27.19
N PHE A 284 6.51 -0.37 -26.44
CA PHE A 284 5.87 0.33 -25.32
C PHE A 284 5.37 1.73 -25.71
N GLU A 285 4.08 1.99 -25.48
CA GLU A 285 3.48 3.31 -25.66
C GLU A 285 3.01 3.88 -24.32
N TYR A 286 3.56 5.02 -23.90
CA TYR A 286 3.32 5.60 -22.57
C TYR A 286 2.20 6.66 -22.60
N VAL A 287 1.00 6.28 -22.14
CA VAL A 287 -0.22 7.07 -22.28
C VAL A 287 -0.61 7.79 -20.99
N ASN A 288 -0.90 9.10 -21.08
CA ASN A 288 -1.33 10.00 -19.99
C ASN A 288 -0.36 10.20 -18.80
N PHE A 289 0.85 9.61 -18.86
CA PHE A 289 1.88 9.83 -17.84
C PHE A 289 2.51 11.23 -17.90
N GLN A 290 2.87 11.76 -16.73
CA GLN A 290 3.78 12.90 -16.57
C GLN A 290 5.24 12.45 -16.35
N ARG A 291 5.49 11.15 -16.47
CA ARG A 291 6.78 10.48 -16.37
C ARG A 291 7.29 10.18 -17.78
N THR A 292 8.61 10.13 -17.96
CA THR A 292 9.20 9.54 -19.17
C THR A 292 9.30 8.02 -19.02
N ALA A 293 9.48 7.31 -20.12
CA ALA A 293 9.82 5.89 -20.16
C ALA A 293 10.96 5.51 -19.19
N ASP A 294 11.91 6.43 -19.01
CA ASP A 294 13.06 6.26 -18.14
C ASP A 294 12.72 6.15 -16.63
N ASP A 295 11.50 6.49 -16.19
CA ASP A 295 11.04 6.34 -14.79
C ASP A 295 10.47 4.93 -14.46
N PHE A 296 10.45 4.00 -15.41
CA PHE A 296 9.87 2.66 -15.25
C PHE A 296 11.00 1.63 -15.10
N ASP A 297 11.51 1.48 -13.87
CA ASP A 297 12.76 0.74 -13.61
C ASP A 297 12.54 -0.74 -13.21
N ARG A 298 11.47 -1.08 -12.48
CA ARG A 298 11.10 -2.47 -12.13
C ARG A 298 9.58 -2.71 -12.21
N TRP A 299 9.14 -3.92 -12.55
CA TRP A 299 7.74 -4.21 -12.87
C TRP A 299 7.15 -5.30 -11.95
N HIS A 300 5.99 -5.02 -11.35
CA HIS A 300 5.26 -5.97 -10.51
C HIS A 300 3.80 -6.04 -10.94
N VAL A 301 3.42 -7.13 -11.60
CA VAL A 301 2.02 -7.40 -11.97
C VAL A 301 1.17 -7.58 -10.70
N VAL A 302 -0.04 -7.00 -10.68
CA VAL A 302 -0.91 -7.01 -9.48
C VAL A 302 -1.61 -8.36 -9.34
N GLY A 303 -0.98 -9.28 -8.60
CA GLY A 303 -1.65 -10.44 -8.04
C GLY A 303 -2.47 -10.12 -6.79
N ASP A 304 -2.91 -11.17 -6.09
CA ASP A 304 -3.82 -11.02 -4.95
C ASP A 304 -3.09 -10.53 -3.70
N TYR A 305 -3.48 -9.37 -3.19
CA TYR A 305 -2.90 -8.75 -1.99
C TYR A 305 -3.92 -8.53 -0.86
N GLN A 306 -3.42 -8.60 0.38
CA GLN A 306 -4.16 -8.22 1.60
C GLN A 306 -3.34 -7.22 2.42
N SER A 307 -3.98 -6.11 2.82
CA SER A 307 -3.41 -5.09 3.71
C SER A 307 -4.35 -4.82 4.88
N LYS A 308 -3.78 -4.73 6.09
CA LYS A 308 -4.49 -4.29 7.31
C LYS A 308 -4.43 -2.77 7.55
N TYR A 309 -3.77 -2.04 6.67
CA TYR A 309 -3.45 -0.62 6.86
C TYR A 309 -4.12 0.32 5.84
N LEU A 310 -4.82 -0.26 4.87
CA LEU A 310 -5.60 0.44 3.84
C LEU A 310 -7.07 0.07 4.09
N LEU A 311 -7.95 1.06 4.20
CA LEU A 311 -9.35 0.83 4.57
C LEU A 311 -10.18 0.35 3.37
N THR A 312 -9.88 0.87 2.18
CA THR A 312 -10.60 0.59 0.94
C THR A 312 -9.64 0.16 -0.17
N LYS A 313 -10.07 -0.78 -1.01
CA LYS A 313 -9.38 -1.14 -2.26
C LYS A 313 -10.03 -0.39 -3.43
N HIS A 314 -9.29 0.54 -4.02
CA HIS A 314 -9.67 1.30 -5.20
C HIS A 314 -9.24 0.53 -6.46
N ARG A 315 -9.99 -0.54 -6.74
CA ARG A 315 -9.81 -1.44 -7.89
C ARG A 315 -11.10 -1.46 -8.72
N SER A 316 -10.99 -1.38 -10.05
CA SER A 316 -12.11 -1.56 -10.97
C SER A 316 -11.77 -2.58 -12.05
N PRO A 317 -12.71 -3.48 -12.42
CA PRO A 317 -12.56 -4.31 -13.61
C PRO A 317 -12.63 -3.43 -14.87
N GLY A 318 -11.99 -3.88 -15.93
CA GLY A 318 -11.89 -3.18 -17.21
C GLY A 318 -10.88 -3.87 -18.12
N LEU A 319 -10.57 -3.27 -19.26
CA LEU A 319 -9.57 -3.77 -20.19
C LEU A 319 -8.14 -3.45 -19.70
N GLY A 320 -7.22 -4.41 -19.85
CA GLY A 320 -5.80 -4.27 -19.52
C GLY A 320 -5.41 -4.87 -18.16
N VAL A 321 -4.10 -5.05 -17.94
CA VAL A 321 -3.54 -5.66 -16.73
C VAL A 321 -3.00 -4.58 -15.79
N PRO A 322 -3.53 -4.43 -14.56
CA PRO A 322 -2.96 -3.55 -13.56
C PRO A 322 -1.58 -4.02 -13.07
N MET A 323 -0.67 -3.07 -12.92
CA MET A 323 0.71 -3.26 -12.52
C MET A 323 1.14 -2.17 -11.53
N VAL A 324 2.11 -2.49 -10.68
CA VAL A 324 2.91 -1.52 -9.93
C VAL A 324 4.27 -1.44 -10.61
N CYS A 325 4.64 -0.26 -11.10
CA CYS A 325 6.00 0.03 -11.54
C CYS A 325 6.76 0.73 -10.42
N ILE A 326 8.02 0.36 -10.25
CA ILE A 326 8.95 1.03 -9.32
C ILE A 326 9.83 1.96 -10.14
N ARG A 327 9.89 3.21 -9.69
CA ARG A 327 10.88 4.19 -10.10
C ARG A 327 12.00 4.22 -9.06
N GLU A 328 13.24 4.09 -9.50
CA GLU A 328 14.41 4.25 -8.64
C GLU A 328 14.94 5.69 -8.66
N ARG A 329 15.74 6.05 -7.64
CA ARG A 329 16.25 7.41 -7.49
C ARG A 329 17.52 7.65 -8.31
N LYS A 330 17.41 8.50 -9.32
CA LYS A 330 18.49 8.96 -10.20
C LYS A 330 19.29 10.07 -9.51
N LYS A 331 20.51 10.34 -10.00
CA LYS A 331 21.42 11.34 -9.42
C LYS A 331 20.89 12.78 -9.43
N ALA A 332 19.93 13.09 -10.32
CA ALA A 332 19.26 14.39 -10.39
C ALA A 332 18.01 14.49 -9.49
N ASP A 333 17.53 13.37 -8.94
CA ASP A 333 16.26 13.29 -8.21
C ASP A 333 16.40 13.79 -6.76
N LYS A 334 16.54 15.10 -6.63
CA LYS A 334 16.58 15.79 -5.35
C LYS A 334 15.33 15.52 -4.51
N TRP A 335 14.15 15.55 -5.13
CA TRP A 335 12.84 15.57 -4.47
C TRP A 335 12.07 14.24 -4.48
N PHE A 336 12.62 13.16 -5.05
CA PHE A 336 12.05 11.82 -4.94
C PHE A 336 12.77 11.00 -3.86
N PRO A 337 12.07 10.10 -3.14
CA PRO A 337 12.68 9.14 -2.24
C PRO A 337 13.42 8.05 -3.05
N GLU A 338 14.09 7.12 -2.36
CA GLU A 338 14.95 6.09 -2.98
C GLU A 338 14.20 5.13 -3.93
N GLU A 339 12.94 4.80 -3.61
CA GLU A 339 12.03 4.00 -4.45
C GLU A 339 10.63 4.63 -4.42
N VAL A 340 9.97 4.70 -5.57
CA VAL A 340 8.58 5.17 -5.71
C VAL A 340 7.75 4.14 -6.47
N PRO A 341 6.85 3.39 -5.81
CA PRO A 341 5.86 2.57 -6.50
C PRO A 341 4.73 3.44 -7.05
N PHE A 342 4.31 3.20 -8.29
CA PHE A 342 3.16 3.85 -8.92
C PHE A 342 2.34 2.88 -9.78
N SER A 343 1.06 3.19 -9.98
CA SER A 343 0.10 2.33 -10.70
C SER A 343 0.18 2.53 -12.21
N VAL A 344 0.13 1.43 -12.96
CA VAL A 344 0.13 1.38 -14.43
C VAL A 344 -0.90 0.36 -14.89
N THR A 345 -1.48 0.50 -16.07
CA THR A 345 -2.31 -0.55 -16.69
C THR A 345 -1.89 -0.77 -18.13
N GLY A 346 -1.54 -2.01 -18.47
CA GLY A 346 -1.07 -2.39 -19.80
C GLY A 346 -2.17 -3.00 -20.67
N ILE A 347 -2.40 -2.47 -21.86
CA ILE A 347 -3.30 -3.02 -22.89
C ILE A 347 -2.46 -3.43 -24.10
N LEU A 348 -2.52 -4.70 -24.50
CA LEU A 348 -1.81 -5.20 -25.67
C LEU A 348 -2.67 -5.08 -26.93
N ARG A 349 -2.20 -4.33 -27.92
CA ARG A 349 -2.77 -4.16 -29.25
C ARG A 349 -1.93 -4.93 -30.28
N PRO A 350 -2.48 -5.93 -31.00
CA PRO A 350 -1.81 -6.54 -32.14
C PRO A 350 -1.62 -5.53 -33.28
N GLU A 351 -0.51 -5.58 -34.00
CA GLU A 351 -0.28 -4.71 -35.17
C GLU A 351 -1.15 -5.15 -36.37
N ALA A 352 -1.69 -4.19 -37.12
CA ALA A 352 -2.87 -4.40 -37.96
C ALA A 352 -2.65 -5.32 -39.17
N GLU A 353 -1.43 -5.37 -39.73
CA GLU A 353 -1.10 -6.16 -40.93
C GLU A 353 -0.58 -7.57 -40.61
N MET A 354 -0.44 -7.92 -39.33
CA MET A 354 -0.01 -9.27 -38.93
C MET A 354 -1.13 -10.29 -39.15
N ASN A 355 -1.02 -11.09 -40.21
CA ASN A 355 -1.57 -12.44 -40.19
C ASN A 355 -1.02 -13.21 -38.97
N LEU A 356 -1.80 -14.13 -38.41
CA LEU A 356 -1.33 -15.02 -37.35
C LEU A 356 -0.20 -15.88 -37.93
N TYR A 357 1.04 -15.54 -37.59
CA TYR A 357 2.17 -16.44 -37.82
C TYR A 357 1.97 -17.65 -36.91
N ASP A 358 1.66 -18.77 -37.55
CA ASP A 358 1.54 -20.06 -36.89
C ASP A 358 2.87 -20.37 -36.17
N ALA A 359 2.81 -20.60 -34.86
CA ALA A 359 3.97 -20.93 -34.03
C ALA A 359 4.71 -22.22 -34.45
N THR A 360 4.17 -22.99 -35.40
CA THR A 360 4.81 -24.15 -36.03
C THR A 360 5.50 -23.85 -37.37
N VAL A 361 5.24 -22.69 -37.99
CA VAL A 361 5.79 -22.33 -39.31
C VAL A 361 7.07 -21.52 -39.16
N GLU A 362 8.20 -22.24 -39.21
CA GLU A 362 9.53 -21.65 -39.27
C GLU A 362 9.71 -20.78 -40.52
N ALA A 363 9.67 -19.46 -40.33
CA ALA A 363 10.07 -18.51 -41.35
C ALA A 363 11.54 -18.78 -41.73
N HIS A 364 11.78 -19.30 -42.93
CA HIS A 364 13.10 -19.58 -43.48
C HIS A 364 13.86 -18.27 -43.80
N SER A 365 14.36 -17.62 -42.75
CA SER A 365 15.30 -16.52 -42.85
C SER A 365 16.63 -17.04 -43.41
N PRO A 366 17.21 -16.42 -44.46
CA PRO A 366 18.52 -16.81 -44.95
C PRO A 366 19.59 -16.66 -43.86
N GLU A 367 20.49 -17.63 -43.74
CA GLU A 367 21.53 -17.66 -42.70
C GLU A 367 22.28 -16.32 -42.59
N GLY A 368 22.29 -15.75 -41.37
CA GLY A 368 22.91 -14.45 -41.09
C GLY A 368 22.01 -13.21 -41.22
N THR A 369 20.74 -13.38 -41.64
CA THR A 369 19.77 -12.27 -41.70
C THR A 369 19.04 -12.11 -40.37
N HIS A 370 19.48 -11.19 -39.52
CA HIS A 370 18.80 -10.86 -38.26
C HIS A 370 17.55 -10.01 -38.52
N ILE A 371 16.37 -10.51 -38.15
CA ILE A 371 15.10 -9.81 -38.34
C ILE A 371 14.54 -9.36 -36.98
N GLU A 372 14.28 -8.07 -36.83
CA GLU A 372 13.52 -7.51 -35.70
C GLU A 372 12.16 -7.04 -36.22
N GLN A 373 11.08 -7.61 -35.70
CA GLN A 373 9.72 -7.35 -36.18
C GLN A 373 8.82 -6.89 -35.03
N VAL A 374 8.26 -5.69 -35.15
CA VAL A 374 7.17 -5.22 -34.29
C VAL A 374 5.90 -6.01 -34.63
N VAL A 375 5.31 -6.65 -33.62
CA VAL A 375 4.12 -7.51 -33.80
C VAL A 375 2.93 -7.07 -32.95
N ALA A 376 3.18 -6.28 -31.91
CA ALA A 376 2.17 -5.69 -31.03
C ALA A 376 2.72 -4.44 -30.34
N LYS A 377 1.82 -3.65 -29.75
CA LYS A 377 2.10 -2.53 -28.86
C LYS A 377 1.47 -2.78 -27.50
N LEU A 378 2.17 -2.46 -26.42
CA LEU A 378 1.65 -2.43 -25.06
C LEU A 378 1.42 -0.97 -24.68
N GLU A 379 0.16 -0.53 -24.76
CA GLU A 379 -0.28 0.76 -24.27
C GLU A 379 -0.25 0.75 -22.73
N LEU A 380 0.65 1.53 -22.14
CA LEU A 380 0.82 1.68 -20.70
C LEU A 380 0.10 2.96 -20.26
N TYR A 381 -1.06 2.82 -19.62
CA TYR A 381 -1.89 3.92 -19.14
C TYR A 381 -1.61 4.28 -17.68
N ASP A 382 -1.69 5.58 -17.36
CA ASP A 382 -1.90 6.08 -15.98
C ASP A 382 -3.39 5.88 -15.58
N PRO A 383 -3.73 4.93 -14.68
CA PRO A 383 -5.12 4.67 -14.30
C PRO A 383 -5.72 5.77 -13.38
N ARG A 384 -4.90 6.69 -12.87
CA ARG A 384 -5.34 7.83 -12.04
C ARG A 384 -6.06 8.89 -12.88
N THR A 385 -5.70 9.01 -14.16
CA THR A 385 -6.26 10.01 -15.10
C THR A 385 -6.97 9.41 -16.31
N SER A 386 -6.62 8.19 -16.72
CA SER A 386 -7.28 7.47 -17.82
C SER A 386 -8.55 6.79 -17.29
N GLY A 387 -9.73 7.16 -17.79
CA GLY A 387 -11.03 6.66 -17.33
C GLY A 387 -11.46 5.40 -18.08
N ASP A 388 -12.09 5.63 -19.22
CA ASP A 388 -12.35 4.63 -20.26
C ASP A 388 -11.25 4.69 -21.33
N VAL A 389 -11.19 3.68 -22.19
CA VAL A 389 -10.30 3.57 -23.35
C VAL A 389 -11.09 3.12 -24.58
N GLU A 390 -10.61 3.45 -25.78
CA GLU A 390 -11.23 2.95 -27.00
C GLU A 390 -10.89 1.47 -27.26
N PHE A 391 -11.93 0.67 -27.48
CA PHE A 391 -11.85 -0.68 -28.02
C PHE A 391 -12.94 -0.86 -29.08
N HIS A 392 -12.54 -1.16 -30.32
CA HIS A 392 -13.44 -1.39 -31.45
C HIS A 392 -14.52 -0.29 -31.62
N CYS A 393 -14.10 0.97 -31.78
CA CYS A 393 -14.99 2.13 -31.94
C CYS A 393 -16.00 2.35 -30.78
N ARG A 394 -15.75 1.80 -29.60
CA ARG A 394 -16.54 1.98 -28.38
C ARG A 394 -15.62 2.32 -27.20
N GLN A 395 -16.15 3.01 -26.21
CA GLN A 395 -15.45 3.22 -24.94
C GLN A 395 -15.72 2.05 -24.01
N VAL A 396 -14.66 1.51 -23.41
CA VAL A 396 -14.71 0.46 -22.36
C VAL A 396 -13.92 0.92 -21.13
N PRO A 397 -14.32 0.56 -19.90
CA PRO A 397 -13.55 0.91 -18.71
C PRO A 397 -12.13 0.37 -18.78
N LEU A 398 -11.14 1.18 -18.38
CA LEU A 398 -9.78 0.72 -18.12
C LEU A 398 -9.76 -0.11 -16.83
N ALA A 399 -9.00 -1.21 -16.79
CA ALA A 399 -8.75 -1.92 -15.53
C ALA A 399 -7.93 -1.03 -14.59
N LYS A 400 -8.24 -1.01 -13.28
CA LYS A 400 -7.50 -0.16 -12.34
C LYS A 400 -7.23 -0.87 -11.03
N ASP A 401 -6.09 -0.56 -10.42
CA ASP A 401 -5.82 -0.81 -9.01
C ASP A 401 -4.89 0.31 -8.49
N THR A 402 -5.47 1.43 -8.03
CA THR A 402 -4.68 2.56 -7.47
C THR A 402 -4.26 2.32 -6.03
N THR A 403 -4.80 1.28 -5.38
CA THR A 403 -4.40 0.79 -4.06
C THR A 403 -3.13 -0.08 -4.11
N ALA A 404 -2.91 -0.80 -5.21
CA ALA A 404 -1.78 -1.71 -5.39
C ALA A 404 -0.39 -1.09 -5.06
N PRO A 405 -0.02 0.14 -5.48
CA PRO A 405 1.28 0.74 -5.12
C PRO A 405 1.45 0.96 -3.61
N TYR A 406 0.37 1.35 -2.92
CA TYR A 406 0.36 1.49 -1.46
C TYR A 406 0.43 0.13 -0.75
N ALA A 407 -0.24 -0.90 -1.30
CA ALA A 407 -0.17 -2.25 -0.77
C ALA A 407 1.23 -2.88 -0.91
N TYR A 408 1.91 -2.63 -2.04
CA TYR A 408 3.32 -3.00 -2.28
C TYR A 408 4.27 -2.25 -1.33
N LEU A 409 4.13 -0.92 -1.21
CA LEU A 409 4.95 -0.14 -0.26
C LEU A 409 4.84 -0.72 1.16
N LEU A 410 3.63 -1.14 1.55
CA LEU A 410 3.33 -1.74 2.85
C LEU A 410 3.68 -3.24 2.96
N SER A 411 4.10 -3.93 1.90
CA SER A 411 4.81 -5.23 1.98
C SER A 411 6.31 -5.03 2.11
N GLU A 412 6.92 -4.14 1.32
CA GLU A 412 8.38 -3.99 1.28
C GLU A 412 8.94 -3.22 2.49
N THR A 413 8.08 -2.62 3.33
CA THR A 413 8.45 -2.11 4.66
C THR A 413 8.31 -3.16 5.78
N ARG A 414 8.05 -4.44 5.48
CA ARG A 414 7.88 -5.50 6.50
C ARG A 414 9.18 -6.20 6.92
N ASP A 415 10.25 -6.07 6.14
CA ASP A 415 11.52 -6.67 6.52
C ASP A 415 12.14 -5.88 7.68
N GLU A 416 12.42 -6.55 8.80
CA GLU A 416 12.85 -5.88 10.04
C GLU A 416 14.24 -5.22 9.90
N SER A 417 14.98 -5.51 8.82
CA SER A 417 16.18 -4.76 8.42
C SER A 417 15.94 -3.26 8.20
N LYS A 418 14.71 -2.84 7.85
CA LYS A 418 14.34 -1.41 7.72
C LYS A 418 14.14 -0.69 9.07
N LEU A 419 14.57 -1.30 10.18
CA LEU A 419 14.91 -0.63 11.45
C LEU A 419 15.93 0.52 11.29
N LYS A 420 16.59 0.65 10.12
CA LYS A 420 17.28 1.87 9.64
C LYS A 420 16.55 3.19 9.97
N ALA A 421 15.22 3.22 10.02
CA ALA A 421 14.44 4.39 10.44
C ALA A 421 14.76 4.90 11.88
N MET A 422 15.41 4.09 12.71
CA MET A 422 15.93 4.48 14.04
C MET A 422 17.43 4.80 14.07
N HIS A 423 18.12 4.88 12.92
CA HIS A 423 19.52 5.31 12.81
C HIS A 423 19.63 6.74 12.27
N PRO A 424 19.53 7.79 13.12
CA PRO A 424 19.42 9.18 12.69
C PRO A 424 20.68 9.78 12.02
N TYR A 425 21.67 8.98 11.61
CA TYR A 425 22.87 9.45 10.88
C TYR A 425 23.41 8.52 9.77
N GLN A 426 22.80 7.36 9.49
CA GLN A 426 23.35 6.44 8.47
C GLN A 426 22.84 6.72 7.06
N ASP A 427 21.52 6.85 6.84
CA ASP A 427 20.99 7.38 5.58
C ASP A 427 20.68 8.87 5.74
N MET A 428 21.56 9.71 5.20
CA MET A 428 21.33 11.15 5.00
C MET A 428 20.62 11.44 3.67
N THR A 429 20.66 10.48 2.74
CA THR A 429 20.06 10.52 1.39
C THR A 429 18.54 10.68 1.43
N ASN A 430 17.88 9.88 2.26
CA ASN A 430 16.42 9.71 2.25
C ASN A 430 15.70 10.66 3.23
N ARG A 431 16.18 11.90 3.40
CA ARG A 431 15.59 12.90 4.31
C ARG A 431 15.14 14.17 3.61
N GLY A 432 14.07 14.75 4.14
CA GLY A 432 13.51 16.01 3.69
C GLY A 432 12.09 15.87 3.16
N LEU A 433 11.69 16.88 2.39
CA LEU A 433 10.42 16.92 1.67
C LEU A 433 10.51 16.13 0.37
N PHE A 434 9.62 15.16 0.20
CA PHE A 434 9.56 14.27 -0.95
C PHE A 434 8.20 14.31 -1.64
N ILE A 435 8.22 14.17 -2.96
CA ILE A 435 7.04 14.04 -3.82
C ILE A 435 6.92 12.60 -4.31
N LEU A 436 5.70 12.10 -4.48
CA LEU A 436 5.45 10.77 -5.04
C LEU A 436 5.24 10.80 -6.56
N GLU A 437 4.87 11.94 -7.12
CA GLU A 437 4.64 12.15 -8.55
C GLU A 437 5.34 13.44 -9.03
N PRO A 438 5.70 13.55 -10.32
CA PRO A 438 6.00 14.85 -10.93
C PRO A 438 4.80 15.80 -10.75
N HIS A 439 5.08 17.03 -10.29
CA HIS A 439 4.05 18.04 -10.03
C HIS A 439 3.21 18.32 -11.29
N ARG A 440 1.87 18.37 -11.14
CA ARG A 440 0.95 18.72 -12.23
C ARG A 440 0.36 20.12 -11.99
N LYS A 441 0.52 21.03 -12.96
CA LYS A 441 0.05 22.42 -12.86
C LYS A 441 -1.45 22.47 -12.48
N GLY A 442 -1.80 23.27 -11.47
CA GLY A 442 -3.16 23.38 -10.94
C GLY A 442 -3.54 22.33 -9.90
N LYS A 443 -2.57 21.55 -9.39
CA LYS A 443 -2.75 20.70 -8.21
C LYS A 443 -2.26 21.40 -6.94
N ILE A 444 -2.93 21.07 -5.83
CA ILE A 444 -2.59 21.49 -4.48
C ILE A 444 -1.78 20.38 -3.79
N PRO A 445 -0.57 20.64 -3.29
CA PRO A 445 0.14 19.71 -2.43
C PRO A 445 -0.57 19.45 -1.09
N VAL A 446 -0.58 18.19 -0.67
CA VAL A 446 -0.85 17.77 0.71
C VAL A 446 0.47 17.27 1.30
N ILE A 447 1.08 18.03 2.20
CA ILE A 447 2.33 17.63 2.87
C ILE A 447 2.00 16.91 4.18
N PHE A 448 2.28 15.60 4.20
CA PHE A 448 2.14 14.77 5.39
C PHE A 448 3.40 14.83 6.27
N VAL A 449 3.22 15.16 7.56
CA VAL A 449 4.29 15.32 8.54
C VAL A 449 4.10 14.31 9.69
N HIS A 450 4.91 13.25 9.70
CA HIS A 450 4.75 12.15 10.67
C HIS A 450 5.17 12.52 12.11
N GLY A 451 4.70 11.74 13.08
CA GLY A 451 5.03 11.87 14.50
C GLY A 451 6.40 11.31 14.90
N LEU A 452 6.65 11.31 16.22
CA LEU A 452 7.83 10.72 16.87
C LEU A 452 7.87 9.20 16.67
N LEU A 453 9.05 8.64 16.36
CA LEU A 453 9.25 7.20 16.06
C LEU A 453 8.31 6.65 14.96
N SER A 454 7.89 7.52 14.04
CA SER A 454 7.02 7.21 12.89
C SER A 454 7.72 7.53 11.56
N ALA A 455 7.07 7.22 10.44
CA ALA A 455 7.63 7.33 9.09
C ALA A 455 6.54 7.61 8.03
N PRO A 456 6.89 8.08 6.82
CA PRO A 456 5.95 8.43 5.74
C PRO A 456 4.90 7.37 5.40
N TYR A 457 5.27 6.07 5.38
CA TYR A 457 4.36 4.98 5.02
C TYR A 457 3.12 4.89 5.93
N THR A 458 3.14 5.51 7.12
CA THR A 458 1.97 5.52 8.01
C THR A 458 0.79 6.29 7.42
N TRP A 459 1.04 7.21 6.48
CA TRP A 459 0.04 7.99 5.75
C TRP A 459 -0.57 7.29 4.54
N ALA A 460 -0.07 6.11 4.16
CA ALA A 460 -0.52 5.36 2.98
C ALA A 460 -2.04 5.13 2.95
N GLY A 461 -2.70 5.00 4.11
CA GLY A 461 -4.17 4.91 4.18
C GLY A 461 -4.89 6.17 3.70
N ILE A 462 -4.46 7.36 4.11
CA ILE A 462 -5.07 8.63 3.64
C ILE A 462 -4.68 8.92 2.20
N ALA A 463 -3.44 8.64 1.81
CA ALA A 463 -2.97 8.81 0.44
C ALA A 463 -3.74 7.91 -0.56
N ASN A 464 -4.00 6.65 -0.18
CA ASN A 464 -4.88 5.73 -0.90
C ASN A 464 -6.29 6.30 -1.13
N GLU A 465 -6.90 6.91 -0.10
CA GLU A 465 -8.22 7.52 -0.28
C GLU A 465 -8.19 8.81 -1.13
N ILE A 466 -7.13 9.62 -1.05
CA ILE A 466 -6.95 10.80 -1.92
C ILE A 466 -6.88 10.37 -3.38
N ASP A 467 -6.08 9.35 -3.69
CA ASP A 467 -5.86 8.86 -5.05
C ASP A 467 -7.02 7.99 -5.58
N GLY A 468 -7.80 7.37 -4.69
CA GLY A 468 -8.98 6.59 -5.03
C GLY A 468 -10.25 7.41 -5.28
N ASN A 469 -10.37 8.60 -4.69
CA ASN A 469 -11.52 9.50 -4.87
C ASN A 469 -11.24 10.46 -6.06
N PRO A 470 -11.94 10.36 -7.21
CA PRO A 470 -11.56 11.10 -8.42
C PRO A 470 -11.56 12.64 -8.28
N ASP A 471 -12.44 13.20 -7.44
CA ASP A 471 -12.49 14.65 -7.17
C ASP A 471 -11.27 15.15 -6.38
N LEU A 472 -10.69 14.29 -5.54
CA LEU A 472 -9.46 14.56 -4.80
C LEU A 472 -8.22 14.25 -5.66
N ALA A 473 -8.20 13.11 -6.34
CA ALA A 473 -7.12 12.70 -7.25
C ALA A 473 -6.90 13.71 -8.39
N ALA A 474 -7.95 14.41 -8.84
CA ALA A 474 -7.86 15.49 -9.82
C ALA A 474 -7.22 16.77 -9.28
N ARG A 475 -7.39 17.10 -7.98
CA ARG A 475 -6.99 18.40 -7.39
C ARG A 475 -5.80 18.35 -6.45
N TYR A 476 -5.44 17.17 -5.94
CA TYR A 476 -4.39 17.01 -4.95
C TYR A 476 -3.22 16.16 -5.44
N GLU A 477 -2.04 16.42 -4.88
CA GLU A 477 -0.86 15.58 -5.00
C GLU A 477 -0.26 15.31 -3.62
N VAL A 478 0.19 14.07 -3.40
CA VAL A 478 0.67 13.60 -2.10
C VAL A 478 2.16 13.84 -1.97
N TRP A 479 2.54 14.68 -1.01
CA TRP A 479 3.91 14.95 -0.62
C TRP A 479 4.13 14.44 0.82
N ALA A 480 5.33 14.00 1.16
CA ALA A 480 5.66 13.49 2.49
C ALA A 480 6.99 14.04 3.00
N PHE A 481 7.03 14.45 4.26
CA PHE A 481 8.25 14.93 4.90
C PHE A 481 8.85 13.85 5.81
N HIS A 482 10.05 13.35 5.49
CA HIS A 482 10.79 12.43 6.34
C HIS A 482 11.92 13.11 7.10
N TYR A 483 11.95 12.94 8.42
CA TYR A 483 12.93 13.58 9.29
C TYR A 483 13.35 12.68 10.46
N PRO A 484 14.59 12.83 10.98
CA PRO A 484 15.07 12.06 12.11
C PRO A 484 14.37 12.52 13.40
N THR A 485 13.31 11.81 13.80
CA THR A 485 12.41 12.23 14.89
C THR A 485 13.06 12.39 16.28
N GLY A 486 14.30 11.93 16.45
CA GLY A 486 15.11 12.19 17.64
C GLY A 486 15.76 13.58 17.70
N ALA A 487 16.01 14.22 16.56
CA ALA A 487 16.61 15.56 16.49
C ALA A 487 15.68 16.63 17.08
N PRO A 488 16.15 17.86 17.39
CA PRO A 488 15.29 18.95 17.84
C PRO A 488 14.24 19.29 16.76
N PHE A 489 12.94 19.28 17.10
CA PHE A 489 11.93 19.55 16.07
C PHE A 489 11.89 21.02 15.60
N LEU A 490 12.57 21.95 16.29
CA LEU A 490 12.77 23.32 15.80
C LEU A 490 13.69 23.36 14.57
N GLU A 491 14.79 22.61 14.59
CA GLU A 491 15.68 22.42 13.44
C GLU A 491 14.93 21.72 12.30
N THR A 492 14.19 20.66 12.62
CA THR A 492 13.29 19.96 11.69
C THR A 492 12.31 20.90 11.01
N ALA A 493 11.65 21.78 11.77
CA ALA A 493 10.70 22.76 11.24
C ALA A 493 11.38 23.81 10.35
N ALA A 494 12.63 24.16 10.62
CA ALA A 494 13.41 25.06 9.75
C ALA A 494 13.89 24.37 8.46
N VAL A 495 14.25 23.09 8.51
CA VAL A 495 14.53 22.26 7.31
C VAL A 495 13.30 22.18 6.43
N LEU A 496 12.11 21.95 7.02
CA LEU A 496 10.85 21.94 6.27
C LEU A 496 10.58 23.30 5.60
N ARG A 497 10.66 24.43 6.34
CA ARG A 497 10.46 25.78 5.76
C ARG A 497 11.35 26.01 4.55
N GLU A 498 12.66 25.76 4.68
CA GLU A 498 13.62 25.99 3.59
C GLU A 498 13.40 25.08 2.38
N GLN A 499 13.17 23.78 2.60
CA GLN A 499 12.94 22.83 1.51
C GLN A 499 11.60 23.09 0.81
N PHE A 500 10.57 23.51 1.56
CA PHE A 500 9.27 23.87 1.03
C PHE A 500 9.35 25.16 0.19
N ASP A 501 9.98 26.21 0.71
CA ASP A 501 10.29 27.42 -0.07
C ASP A 501 11.11 27.12 -1.33
N GLN A 502 12.04 26.16 -1.26
CA GLN A 502 12.92 25.82 -2.38
C GLN A 502 12.22 24.98 -3.46
N ILE A 503 11.45 23.95 -3.09
CA ILE A 503 10.75 23.10 -4.08
C ILE A 503 9.72 23.91 -4.87
N ILE A 504 9.01 24.84 -4.22
CA ILE A 504 8.04 25.73 -4.87
C ILE A 504 8.70 26.65 -5.91
N ARG A 505 9.90 27.17 -5.61
CA ARG A 505 10.68 27.99 -6.57
C ARG A 505 11.28 27.18 -7.71
N GLU A 506 11.63 25.92 -7.47
CA GLU A 506 12.17 25.02 -8.49
C GLU A 506 11.07 24.45 -9.41
N MET A 507 9.84 24.27 -8.90
CA MET A 507 8.68 23.79 -9.68
C MET A 507 7.92 24.89 -10.40
N ASP A 508 7.73 26.07 -9.80
CA ASP A 508 7.18 27.25 -10.45
C ASP A 508 8.12 28.47 -10.35
N PRO A 509 9.17 28.53 -11.19
CA PRO A 509 10.00 29.72 -11.35
C PRO A 509 9.24 30.93 -11.90
N SER A 510 8.07 30.72 -12.51
CA SER A 510 7.29 31.77 -13.20
C SER A 510 6.36 32.56 -12.26
N GLY A 511 5.92 31.93 -11.18
CA GLY A 511 4.96 32.50 -10.23
C GLY A 511 3.49 32.40 -10.66
N PHE A 512 3.17 31.59 -11.67
CA PHE A 512 1.84 31.46 -12.24
C PHE A 512 1.06 30.21 -11.79
N ASP A 513 1.65 29.32 -10.98
CA ASP A 513 0.85 28.30 -10.28
C ASP A 513 0.42 28.83 -8.90
N ARG A 514 -0.90 28.92 -8.72
CA ARG A 514 -1.54 29.41 -7.49
C ARG A 514 -1.93 28.27 -6.54
N ASP A 515 -2.17 27.08 -7.07
CA ASP A 515 -2.65 25.93 -6.31
C ASP A 515 -1.47 25.18 -5.68
N LEU A 516 -0.34 25.10 -6.38
CA LEU A 516 0.97 24.71 -5.84
C LEU A 516 1.34 25.52 -4.58
N ARG A 517 0.86 26.76 -4.48
CA ARG A 517 1.13 27.71 -3.39
C ARG A 517 0.01 27.79 -2.34
N ASN A 518 -0.94 26.85 -2.36
CA ASN A 518 -2.12 26.79 -1.50
C ASN A 518 -2.12 25.51 -0.65
N VAL A 519 -0.98 25.13 -0.08
CA VAL A 519 -0.71 23.78 0.46
C VAL A 519 -1.49 23.46 1.73
N VAL A 520 -1.90 22.19 1.85
CA VAL A 520 -2.44 21.63 3.10
C VAL A 520 -1.35 20.88 3.86
N LEU A 521 -1.06 21.32 5.08
CA LEU A 521 -0.19 20.56 6.00
C LEU A 521 -1.02 19.62 6.88
N VAL A 522 -0.67 18.34 6.92
CA VAL A 522 -1.33 17.35 7.79
C VAL A 522 -0.31 16.72 8.73
N GLY A 523 -0.38 17.08 10.02
CA GLY A 523 0.60 16.68 11.04
C GLY A 523 0.01 15.73 12.08
N HIS A 524 0.59 14.53 12.20
CA HIS A 524 0.24 13.58 13.26
C HIS A 524 1.19 13.73 14.46
N SER A 525 0.64 13.70 15.67
CA SER A 525 1.42 13.78 16.91
C SER A 525 2.36 15.00 16.88
N MET A 526 3.63 14.82 17.25
CA MET A 526 4.70 15.80 17.16
C MET A 526 4.86 16.45 15.76
N GLY A 527 4.50 15.75 14.68
CA GLY A 527 4.49 16.31 13.32
C GLY A 527 3.53 17.50 13.17
N GLY A 528 2.48 17.56 13.99
CA GLY A 528 1.62 18.75 14.09
C GLY A 528 2.29 19.95 14.77
N LEU A 529 3.27 19.74 15.65
CA LEU A 529 4.09 20.85 16.17
C LEU A 529 4.99 21.42 15.07
N VAL A 530 5.62 20.53 14.29
CA VAL A 530 6.41 20.90 13.09
C VAL A 530 5.54 21.67 12.09
N ALA A 531 4.31 21.21 11.83
CA ALA A 531 3.34 21.88 10.96
C ALA A 531 2.89 23.25 11.51
N LYS A 532 2.63 23.38 12.82
CA LYS A 532 2.28 24.68 13.44
C LYS A 532 3.41 25.71 13.24
N LEU A 533 4.67 25.27 13.30
CA LEU A 533 5.85 26.10 13.06
C LEU A 533 6.09 26.48 11.58
N GLN A 534 5.20 26.06 10.66
CA GLN A 534 5.11 26.57 9.29
C GLN A 534 4.00 27.63 9.13
N ALA A 535 3.07 27.74 10.09
CA ALA A 535 1.82 28.51 9.96
C ALA A 535 1.68 29.62 11.03
N ALA A 536 2.78 29.96 11.71
CA ALA A 536 2.86 30.93 12.78
C ALA A 536 4.20 31.70 12.69
N ASP A 537 4.19 32.98 13.04
CA ASP A 537 5.42 33.76 13.20
C ASP A 537 5.96 33.58 14.63
N SER A 538 7.27 33.40 14.78
CA SER A 538 7.86 33.23 16.12
C SER A 538 8.03 34.55 16.88
N GLY A 539 8.33 35.63 16.15
CA GLY A 539 8.80 36.90 16.72
C GLY A 539 9.99 36.67 17.64
N ASN A 540 9.96 37.27 18.84
CA ASN A 540 10.90 36.95 19.91
C ASN A 540 10.45 35.77 20.79
N THR A 541 9.19 35.33 20.66
CA THR A 541 8.50 34.47 21.66
C THR A 541 9.27 33.19 21.96
N LEU A 542 9.75 32.48 20.95
CA LEU A 542 10.48 31.22 21.16
C LEU A 542 11.86 31.47 21.79
N TRP A 543 12.56 32.52 21.39
CA TRP A 543 13.86 32.88 21.95
C TRP A 543 13.74 33.30 23.43
N GLU A 544 12.70 34.07 23.78
CA GLU A 544 12.41 34.44 25.17
C GLU A 544 12.11 33.23 26.07
N HIS A 545 11.70 32.09 25.51
CA HIS A 545 11.53 30.82 26.24
C HIS A 545 12.80 29.94 26.22
N ALA A 546 13.81 30.26 25.43
CA ALA A 546 15.14 29.62 25.43
C ALA A 546 16.16 30.35 26.33
N ALA A 547 16.16 31.68 26.29
CA ALA A 547 17.19 32.55 26.86
C ALA A 547 16.61 33.70 27.72
N PHE A 548 17.52 34.42 28.37
CA PHE A 548 17.29 35.66 29.14
C PHE A 548 17.90 36.90 28.45
N GLN A 549 18.78 36.70 27.45
CA GLN A 549 19.49 37.75 26.72
C GLN A 549 19.18 37.65 25.21
N PRO A 550 19.15 38.75 24.45
CA PRO A 550 18.97 38.72 22.99
C PRO A 550 20.04 37.90 22.25
N LEU A 551 19.67 37.27 21.12
CA LEU A 551 20.61 36.47 20.32
C LEU A 551 21.82 37.28 19.80
N ASN A 552 21.64 38.58 19.55
CA ASN A 552 22.71 39.47 19.07
C ASN A 552 23.62 40.03 20.18
N THR A 553 23.38 39.70 21.45
CA THR A 553 24.28 40.05 22.57
C THR A 553 25.09 38.86 23.08
N LEU A 554 24.97 37.68 22.44
CA LEU A 554 25.75 36.50 22.80
C LEU A 554 27.13 36.53 22.14
N ASP A 555 28.16 36.12 22.86
CA ASP A 555 29.43 35.74 22.25
C ASP A 555 29.26 34.36 21.60
N ALA A 556 29.20 34.34 20.27
CA ALA A 556 28.84 33.15 19.51
C ALA A 556 29.39 33.26 18.09
N PRO A 557 30.08 32.24 17.56
CA PRO A 557 30.55 32.22 16.17
C PRO A 557 29.39 32.45 15.18
N PRO A 558 29.60 33.15 14.04
CA PRO A 558 28.52 33.49 13.11
C PRO A 558 27.68 32.29 12.63
N LYS A 559 28.30 31.11 12.45
CA LYS A 559 27.61 29.85 12.11
C LYS A 559 26.64 29.40 13.22
N MET A 560 26.98 29.57 14.49
CA MET A 560 26.11 29.26 15.62
C MET A 560 24.99 30.29 15.75
N GLN A 561 25.28 31.59 15.57
CA GLN A 561 24.23 32.61 15.53
C GLN A 561 23.19 32.32 14.44
N GLU A 562 23.62 31.91 13.25
CA GLU A 562 22.70 31.58 12.15
C GLU A 562 21.91 30.30 12.42
N TYR A 563 22.55 29.25 12.94
CA TYR A 563 21.88 28.02 13.36
C TYR A 563 20.76 28.26 14.38
N LEU A 564 20.98 29.20 15.31
CA LEU A 564 19.95 29.63 16.28
C LEU A 564 18.89 30.54 15.60
N ARG A 565 19.31 31.52 14.80
CA ARG A 565 18.42 32.46 14.09
C ARG A 565 17.35 31.73 13.29
N ARG A 566 17.79 30.83 12.41
CA ARG A 566 16.98 29.90 11.59
C ARG A 566 15.89 29.14 12.36
N GLN A 567 16.14 28.80 13.63
CA GLN A 567 15.23 28.03 14.49
C GLN A 567 14.29 28.89 15.32
N PHE A 568 14.74 30.05 15.80
CA PHE A 568 14.01 30.87 16.76
C PHE A 568 13.33 32.10 16.17
N TYR A 569 13.78 32.58 15.00
CA TYR A 569 13.34 33.80 14.35
C TYR A 569 12.89 33.50 12.92
N PHE A 570 11.58 33.33 12.73
CA PHE A 570 10.97 33.02 11.44
C PHE A 570 9.55 33.58 11.33
N THR A 571 9.10 33.79 10.10
CA THR A 571 7.68 33.92 9.76
C THR A 571 7.12 32.55 9.34
N HIS A 572 5.80 32.45 9.28
CA HIS A 572 5.10 31.41 8.55
C HIS A 572 5.60 31.27 7.09
N SER A 573 5.46 30.08 6.51
CA SER A 573 5.70 29.84 5.09
C SER A 573 4.52 30.39 4.27
N PRO A 574 4.74 31.27 3.27
CA PRO A 574 3.69 31.97 2.53
C PRO A 574 2.94 31.09 1.51
N HIS A 575 3.09 29.77 1.63
CA HIS A 575 2.52 28.76 0.75
C HIS A 575 1.57 27.81 1.49
N VAL A 576 1.35 28.01 2.81
CA VAL A 576 0.44 27.20 3.63
C VAL A 576 -0.98 27.76 3.53
N GLY A 577 -1.85 27.09 2.77
CA GLY A 577 -3.27 27.44 2.66
C GLY A 577 -4.14 26.84 3.77
N ARG A 578 -3.68 25.80 4.49
CA ARG A 578 -4.41 25.13 5.59
C ARG A 578 -3.52 24.24 6.47
N VAL A 579 -3.90 24.04 7.73
CA VAL A 579 -3.25 23.05 8.62
C VAL A 579 -4.27 22.10 9.28
N VAL A 580 -3.92 20.83 9.41
CA VAL A 580 -4.68 19.80 10.15
C VAL A 580 -3.77 19.10 11.18
N PHE A 581 -4.20 19.14 12.45
CA PHE A 581 -3.52 18.50 13.58
C PHE A 581 -4.24 17.21 13.97
N ILE A 582 -3.49 16.11 14.15
CA ILE A 582 -4.05 14.79 14.48
C ILE A 582 -3.34 14.25 15.73
N GLY A 583 -4.01 14.30 16.88
CA GLY A 583 -3.43 13.88 18.17
C GLY A 583 -2.17 14.66 18.59
N THR A 584 -2.06 15.93 18.18
CA THR A 584 -0.83 16.74 18.36
C THR A 584 -0.69 17.25 19.79
N PRO A 585 0.41 16.95 20.52
CA PRO A 585 0.58 17.33 21.92
C PRO A 585 0.94 18.82 22.08
N HIS A 586 0.00 19.72 21.82
CA HIS A 586 0.21 21.18 21.89
C HIS A 586 0.57 21.67 23.30
N GLN A 587 0.17 20.96 24.36
CA GLN A 587 0.62 21.20 25.76
C GLN A 587 1.51 20.07 26.31
N GLY A 588 1.97 19.15 25.45
CA GLY A 588 2.88 18.05 25.81
C GLY A 588 2.19 16.79 26.33
N THR A 589 3.00 15.80 26.72
CA THR A 589 2.49 14.52 27.28
C THR A 589 3.22 14.10 28.56
N THR A 590 2.40 13.75 29.56
CA THR A 590 2.81 13.17 30.85
C THR A 590 3.44 11.79 30.69
N HIS A 591 2.92 10.98 29.76
CA HIS A 591 3.17 9.54 29.67
C HIS A 591 4.59 9.15 29.19
N LEU A 592 5.27 10.01 28.42
CA LEU A 592 6.68 9.76 28.05
C LEU A 592 7.71 10.21 29.11
N SER A 593 7.29 10.98 30.13
CA SER A 593 8.20 11.78 30.95
C SER A 593 8.95 11.05 32.09
N ALA A 594 8.65 9.79 32.40
CA ALA A 594 9.01 9.22 33.71
C ALA A 594 9.89 7.95 33.72
N LYS A 595 9.82 7.06 32.72
CA LYS A 595 10.56 5.77 32.72
C LYS A 595 11.14 5.35 31.37
N THR A 596 10.46 5.65 30.26
CA THR A 596 10.90 5.32 28.90
C THR A 596 11.92 6.33 28.33
N GLY A 597 11.79 7.62 28.68
CA GLY A 597 12.55 8.68 28.01
C GLY A 597 14.07 8.67 28.20
N HIS A 598 14.60 7.97 29.20
CA HIS A 598 16.05 7.78 29.34
C HIS A 598 16.64 6.80 28.30
N VAL A 599 15.82 5.92 27.69
CA VAL A 599 16.28 4.95 26.69
C VAL A 599 16.38 5.59 25.31
N SER A 600 15.30 6.23 24.85
CA SER A 600 15.23 6.83 23.51
C SER A 600 16.20 8.00 23.34
N ALA A 601 16.44 8.79 24.38
CA ALA A 601 17.43 9.87 24.34
C ALA A 601 18.88 9.37 24.08
N THR A 602 19.20 8.12 24.41
CA THR A 602 20.54 7.54 24.16
C THR A 602 20.69 7.00 22.72
N LEU A 603 19.61 6.89 21.95
CA LEU A 603 19.62 6.50 20.53
C LEU A 603 19.72 7.71 19.59
N VAL A 604 19.56 8.92 20.11
CA VAL A 604 19.80 10.16 19.35
C VAL A 604 21.31 10.44 19.33
N HIS A 605 21.96 10.09 18.22
CA HIS A 605 23.33 10.53 17.98
C HIS A 605 23.36 12.05 17.75
N GLU A 606 23.75 12.79 18.78
CA GLU A 606 24.15 14.19 18.66
C GLU A 606 25.42 14.28 17.80
N ASP A 607 25.46 15.18 16.81
CA ASP A 607 26.69 15.52 16.08
C ASP A 607 27.74 16.05 17.08
N PRO A 608 28.94 15.43 17.18
CA PRO A 608 29.99 15.87 18.08
C PRO A 608 30.36 17.36 17.89
N CYS A 609 30.38 17.85 16.64
CA CYS A 609 30.69 19.24 16.33
C CYS A 609 29.60 20.19 16.85
N LEU A 610 28.32 19.82 16.70
CA LEU A 610 27.20 20.59 17.25
C LEU A 610 27.21 20.58 18.78
N LYS A 611 27.52 19.43 19.39
CA LYS A 611 27.62 19.25 20.84
C LYS A 611 28.75 20.08 21.45
N ASP A 612 29.93 20.08 20.83
CA ASP A 612 31.08 20.86 21.26
C ASP A 612 30.83 22.36 21.07
N ALA A 613 30.28 22.78 19.93
CA ALA A 613 29.91 24.18 19.69
C ALA A 613 28.79 24.67 20.63
N HIS A 614 27.85 23.80 21.01
CA HIS A 614 26.84 24.12 22.01
C HIS A 614 27.43 24.21 23.42
N ARG A 615 28.35 23.33 23.81
CA ARG A 615 29.07 23.46 25.09
C ARG A 615 29.79 24.80 25.17
N GLN A 616 30.56 25.14 24.13
CA GLN A 616 31.26 26.43 24.05
C GLN A 616 30.28 27.61 24.17
N LEU A 617 29.16 27.60 23.44
CA LEU A 617 28.12 28.64 23.53
C LEU A 617 27.60 28.84 24.97
N ILE A 618 27.51 27.79 25.79
CA ILE A 618 27.12 27.91 27.21
C ILE A 618 28.28 28.41 28.08
N GLU A 619 29.51 27.96 27.82
CA GLU A 619 30.72 28.38 28.55
C GLU A 619 31.04 29.87 28.33
N ASP A 620 30.88 30.36 27.10
CA ASP A 620 31.06 31.77 26.72
C ASP A 620 29.89 32.66 27.22
N ASN A 621 28.70 32.09 27.49
CA ASN A 621 27.48 32.83 27.88
C ASN A 621 26.77 32.24 29.12
N PRO A 622 27.43 32.10 30.29
CA PRO A 622 26.98 31.28 31.41
C PRO A 622 25.66 31.74 32.07
N ALA A 623 25.30 33.01 31.90
CA ALA A 623 24.05 33.60 32.42
C ALA A 623 22.91 33.65 31.39
N ALA A 624 23.19 33.47 30.09
CA ALA A 624 22.23 33.78 29.02
C ALA A 624 21.09 32.77 28.88
N PHE A 625 21.35 31.48 29.12
CA PHE A 625 20.41 30.41 28.77
C PHE A 625 19.56 29.91 29.95
N ARG A 626 18.30 29.59 29.67
CA ARG A 626 17.38 28.94 30.64
C ARG A 626 17.77 27.47 30.84
N LYS A 627 17.28 26.86 31.93
CA LYS A 627 17.67 25.51 32.39
C LYS A 627 17.59 24.43 31.30
N GLU A 628 16.59 24.52 30.44
CA GLU A 628 16.33 23.58 29.33
C GLU A 628 17.47 23.57 28.31
N PHE A 629 18.03 24.73 27.94
CA PHE A 629 19.16 24.87 27.01
C PHE A 629 20.54 24.79 27.64
N ARG A 630 20.66 24.87 28.97
CA ARG A 630 21.98 25.04 29.63
C ARG A 630 22.86 23.79 29.66
N HIS A 631 22.32 22.60 29.36
CA HIS A 631 23.02 21.33 29.62
C HIS A 631 23.33 20.51 28.35
N ARG A 632 22.47 20.63 27.34
CA ARG A 632 22.61 20.12 25.97
C ARG A 632 21.52 20.77 25.11
N VAL A 633 21.59 20.58 23.80
CA VAL A 633 20.47 20.91 22.90
C VAL A 633 19.27 20.03 23.30
N PRO A 634 18.06 20.59 23.51
CA PRO A 634 16.86 19.80 23.77
C PRO A 634 16.49 18.96 22.56
N ILE A 635 16.34 17.64 22.75
CA ILE A 635 15.85 16.75 21.70
C ILE A 635 14.32 16.83 21.64
N SER A 636 13.74 16.37 20.53
CA SER A 636 12.27 16.33 20.34
C SER A 636 11.48 15.79 21.54
N LEU A 637 12.04 14.80 22.25
CA LEU A 637 11.43 14.21 23.44
C LEU A 637 11.35 15.16 24.66
N ASP A 638 12.35 16.01 24.87
CA ASP A 638 12.29 17.03 25.92
C ASP A 638 11.23 18.08 25.56
N LEU A 639 11.20 18.45 24.28
CA LEU A 639 10.33 19.49 23.70
C LEU A 639 8.85 19.11 23.65
N ILE A 640 8.49 17.83 23.82
CA ILE A 640 7.09 17.39 24.01
C ILE A 640 6.71 17.15 25.49
N SER A 641 7.60 17.50 26.43
CA SER A 641 7.27 17.48 27.86
C SER A 641 6.36 18.67 28.23
N PRO A 642 5.31 18.49 29.05
CA PRO A 642 4.53 19.58 29.63
C PRO A 642 5.35 20.54 30.52
N LYS A 643 6.63 20.22 30.77
CA LYS A 643 7.59 21.03 31.52
C LYS A 643 8.54 21.82 30.61
N SER A 644 8.41 21.70 29.29
CA SER A 644 9.20 22.46 28.32
C SER A 644 8.74 23.92 28.28
N MET A 645 9.69 24.84 28.48
CA MET A 645 9.46 26.26 28.28
C MET A 645 9.27 26.56 26.79
N LEU A 646 9.99 25.86 25.91
CA LEU A 646 9.76 25.99 24.47
C LEU A 646 8.37 25.55 24.06
N LEU A 647 7.85 24.43 24.55
CA LEU A 647 6.49 24.00 24.23
C LEU A 647 5.45 25.01 24.71
N THR A 648 5.69 25.62 25.88
CA THR A 648 4.88 26.75 26.38
C THR A 648 4.90 27.94 25.43
N GLY A 649 6.06 28.26 24.84
CA GLY A 649 6.20 29.29 23.79
C GLY A 649 5.51 28.91 22.47
N ILE A 650 5.68 27.67 22.00
CA ILE A 650 5.07 27.12 20.79
C ILE A 650 3.54 27.09 20.90
N TYR A 651 3.00 26.74 22.08
CA TYR A 651 1.57 26.80 22.37
C TYR A 651 1.04 28.23 22.20
N ARG A 652 1.77 29.22 22.73
CA ARG A 652 1.42 30.65 22.69
C ARG A 652 1.53 31.30 21.32
N LEU A 653 2.28 30.74 20.37
CA LEU A 653 2.31 31.27 19.00
C LEU A 653 0.90 31.20 18.38
N PRO A 654 0.33 32.31 17.90
CA PRO A 654 -0.90 32.26 17.11
C PRO A 654 -0.62 31.63 15.75
N ILE A 655 -1.58 30.86 15.23
CA ILE A 655 -1.62 30.56 13.79
C ILE A 655 -2.09 31.82 13.08
N GLN A 656 -1.60 32.10 11.87
CA GLN A 656 -2.00 33.30 11.13
C GLN A 656 -3.52 33.30 10.88
N PRO A 657 -4.24 34.44 11.06
CA PRO A 657 -5.70 34.46 11.04
C PRO A 657 -6.35 34.07 9.71
N ASP A 658 -5.61 34.13 8.61
CA ASP A 658 -6.02 33.75 7.26
C ASP A 658 -5.75 32.27 6.93
N ILE A 659 -4.89 31.59 7.69
CA ILE A 659 -4.59 30.14 7.55
C ILE A 659 -5.59 29.34 8.41
N PRO A 660 -6.59 28.65 7.83
CA PRO A 660 -7.54 27.88 8.61
C PRO A 660 -6.86 26.64 9.20
N SER A 661 -7.16 26.34 10.45
CA SER A 661 -6.60 25.21 11.19
C SER A 661 -7.71 24.24 11.66
N HIS A 662 -7.37 22.97 11.84
CA HIS A 662 -8.30 21.92 12.22
C HIS A 662 -7.65 20.96 13.21
N THR A 663 -8.42 20.39 14.14
CA THR A 663 -7.91 19.43 15.14
C THR A 663 -8.76 18.16 15.17
N ILE A 664 -8.09 17.01 15.11
CA ILE A 664 -8.65 15.67 15.26
C ILE A 664 -8.10 15.06 16.55
N LEU A 665 -8.96 14.95 17.56
CA LEU A 665 -8.66 14.46 18.90
C LEU A 665 -8.89 12.95 19.00
N GLY A 666 -7.98 12.20 19.63
CA GLY A 666 -8.25 10.82 20.04
C GLY A 666 -8.77 10.75 21.47
N ASN A 667 -9.80 9.93 21.70
CA ASN A 667 -10.35 9.66 23.03
C ASN A 667 -10.50 8.16 23.36
N GLY A 668 -9.82 7.28 22.62
CA GLY A 668 -9.90 5.81 22.79
C GLY A 668 -9.27 5.26 24.07
N TRP A 669 -8.88 6.13 25.00
CA TRP A 669 -8.34 5.78 26.32
C TRP A 669 -8.77 6.79 27.38
N TRP A 670 -8.71 6.39 28.66
CA TRP A 670 -8.95 7.27 29.80
C TRP A 670 -7.85 7.10 30.86
N THR A 671 -7.37 8.20 31.44
CA THR A 671 -6.32 8.20 32.46
C THR A 671 -6.81 8.89 33.74
N PRO A 672 -6.45 8.39 34.95
CA PRO A 672 -6.87 9.02 36.21
C PRO A 672 -6.33 10.44 36.47
N HIS A 673 -5.35 10.90 35.68
CA HIS A 673 -4.73 12.22 35.85
C HIS A 673 -5.14 13.22 34.78
N ASP A 674 -5.24 12.78 33.52
CA ASP A 674 -5.43 13.68 32.38
C ASP A 674 -6.80 13.50 31.69
N GLY A 675 -7.60 12.51 32.13
CA GLY A 675 -8.95 12.27 31.62
C GLY A 675 -8.97 11.53 30.28
N GLN A 676 -9.81 11.97 29.34
CA GLN A 676 -9.86 11.41 27.99
C GLN A 676 -8.52 11.63 27.26
N SER A 677 -8.07 10.59 26.55
CA SER A 677 -6.73 10.53 25.94
C SER A 677 -6.73 9.56 24.76
N ASP A 678 -5.73 9.62 23.90
CA ASP A 678 -5.44 8.59 22.90
C ASP A 678 -4.46 7.51 23.40
N SER A 679 -4.23 7.48 24.72
CA SER A 679 -3.23 6.74 25.50
C SER A 679 -1.82 7.34 25.53
N ILE A 680 -1.51 8.31 24.67
CA ILE A 680 -0.24 9.06 24.68
C ILE A 680 -0.47 10.55 24.96
N VAL A 681 -1.41 11.16 24.27
CA VAL A 681 -1.73 12.60 24.34
C VAL A 681 -3.13 12.78 24.91
N PRO A 682 -3.26 13.48 26.06
CA PRO A 682 -4.57 13.86 26.60
C PRO A 682 -5.34 14.78 25.66
N VAL A 683 -6.68 14.66 25.65
CA VAL A 683 -7.58 15.56 24.91
C VAL A 683 -7.34 17.02 25.27
N SER A 684 -7.06 17.32 26.55
CA SER A 684 -6.72 18.67 27.03
C SER A 684 -5.46 19.25 26.39
N SER A 685 -4.46 18.41 26.10
CA SER A 685 -3.20 18.79 25.44
C SER A 685 -3.31 18.82 23.92
N ALA A 686 -4.18 17.98 23.34
CA ALA A 686 -4.42 17.93 21.90
C ALA A 686 -5.30 19.07 21.38
N ARG A 687 -5.98 19.81 22.27
CA ARG A 687 -6.77 21.00 21.92
C ARG A 687 -5.91 22.22 21.62
N LEU A 688 -6.30 22.98 20.61
CA LEU A 688 -5.73 24.28 20.25
C LEU A 688 -6.86 25.31 20.06
N PRO A 689 -6.87 26.44 20.79
CA PRO A 689 -7.87 27.49 20.58
C PRO A 689 -7.79 28.09 19.17
N GLY A 690 -8.95 28.45 18.60
CA GLY A 690 -9.05 29.15 17.31
C GLY A 690 -9.13 28.27 16.06
N VAL A 691 -9.20 26.94 16.20
CA VAL A 691 -9.40 26.03 15.05
C VAL A 691 -10.79 26.14 14.44
N GLN A 692 -10.88 25.95 13.12
CA GLN A 692 -12.11 26.03 12.31
C GLN A 692 -13.02 24.81 12.48
N THR A 693 -12.45 23.61 12.71
CA THR A 693 -13.18 22.44 13.23
C THR A 693 -12.33 21.72 14.28
N GLU A 694 -13.00 21.22 15.31
CA GLU A 694 -12.49 20.22 16.25
C GLU A 694 -13.41 19.01 16.18
N ILE A 695 -12.86 17.82 15.96
CA ILE A 695 -13.60 16.55 16.09
C ILE A 695 -12.89 15.60 17.06
N MET A 696 -13.62 14.61 17.54
CA MET A 696 -13.11 13.60 18.47
C MET A 696 -13.45 12.20 17.94
N VAL A 697 -12.43 11.32 17.89
CA VAL A 697 -12.54 9.95 17.36
C VAL A 697 -12.10 8.92 18.41
N ASN A 698 -12.87 7.84 18.50
CA ASN A 698 -12.56 6.72 19.38
C ASN A 698 -11.40 5.91 18.79
N SER A 699 -10.17 6.30 19.14
CA SER A 699 -8.94 5.64 18.67
C SER A 699 -7.75 5.90 19.60
N LEU A 700 -6.75 5.03 19.48
CA LEU A 700 -5.45 5.14 20.15
C LEU A 700 -4.45 5.89 19.27
N HIS A 701 -3.45 6.52 19.88
CA HIS A 701 -2.49 7.43 19.24
C HIS A 701 -1.87 6.89 17.94
N THR A 702 -1.46 5.62 17.97
CA THR A 702 -0.80 4.89 16.88
C THR A 702 -1.73 4.49 15.73
N HIS A 703 -3.05 4.63 15.93
CA HIS A 703 -4.10 4.28 14.97
C HIS A 703 -4.87 5.51 14.47
N LEU A 704 -4.66 6.70 15.07
CA LEU A 704 -5.42 7.91 14.73
C LEU A 704 -5.42 8.23 13.23
N ASN A 705 -4.25 8.25 12.57
CA ASN A 705 -4.13 8.54 11.14
C ASN A 705 -4.62 7.41 10.21
N ARG A 706 -5.12 6.30 10.78
CA ARG A 706 -5.74 5.17 10.07
C ARG A 706 -7.20 4.93 10.49
N ASN A 707 -7.71 5.69 11.46
CA ASN A 707 -9.10 5.60 11.90
C ASN A 707 -10.03 6.20 10.83
N ALA A 708 -11.09 5.48 10.45
CA ALA A 708 -12.01 5.91 9.39
C ALA A 708 -12.60 7.32 9.63
N GLY A 709 -12.89 7.71 10.87
CA GLY A 709 -13.37 9.06 11.21
C GLY A 709 -12.32 10.14 10.93
N THR A 710 -11.06 9.90 11.28
CA THR A 710 -9.93 10.79 10.92
C THR A 710 -9.78 10.92 9.42
N VAL A 711 -9.81 9.78 8.70
CA VAL A 711 -9.66 9.74 7.24
C VAL A 711 -10.79 10.55 6.59
N CYS A 712 -12.05 10.29 6.94
CA CYS A 712 -13.20 11.03 6.44
C CYS A 712 -13.14 12.54 6.71
N GLU A 713 -12.70 12.97 7.91
CA GLU A 713 -12.53 14.39 8.23
C GLU A 713 -11.42 15.03 7.40
N VAL A 714 -10.27 14.37 7.20
CA VAL A 714 -9.20 14.87 6.32
C VAL A 714 -9.71 15.03 4.88
N LEU A 715 -10.38 14.01 4.32
CA LEU A 715 -10.96 14.08 2.96
C LEU A 715 -12.02 15.20 2.85
N ARG A 716 -12.85 15.39 3.89
CA ARG A 716 -13.83 16.50 3.96
C ARG A 716 -13.14 17.87 4.03
N ILE A 717 -12.07 18.00 4.79
CA ILE A 717 -11.26 19.23 4.87
C ILE A 717 -10.62 19.55 3.52
N LEU A 718 -10.08 18.55 2.81
CA LEU A 718 -9.54 18.71 1.46
C LEU A 718 -10.64 19.18 0.48
N ARG A 719 -11.81 18.54 0.46
CA ARG A 719 -12.97 18.98 -0.35
C ARG A 719 -13.39 20.43 -0.08
N VAL A 720 -13.38 20.86 1.18
CA VAL A 720 -13.67 22.26 1.59
C VAL A 720 -12.53 23.23 1.23
N HIS A 721 -11.32 22.73 1.01
CA HIS A 721 -10.18 23.55 0.62
C HIS A 721 -10.11 23.76 -0.89
N GLY A 722 -10.18 22.69 -1.68
CA GLY A 722 -10.06 22.74 -3.15
C GLY A 722 -11.24 23.41 -3.86
N THR A 723 -12.36 23.58 -3.16
CA THR A 723 -13.52 24.37 -3.62
C THR A 723 -13.37 25.88 -3.40
N ARG A 724 -12.38 26.33 -2.61
CA ARG A 724 -12.04 27.76 -2.49
C ARG A 724 -11.00 28.12 -3.56
N PRO A 725 -11.21 29.16 -4.37
CA PRO A 725 -10.11 29.72 -5.17
C PRO A 725 -9.02 30.24 -4.24
N ALA A 726 -7.74 30.11 -4.64
CA ALA A 726 -6.57 30.31 -3.78
C ALA A 726 -6.51 31.67 -3.03
N PHE A 727 -7.24 32.69 -3.49
CA PHE A 727 -7.51 33.90 -2.71
C PHE A 727 -9.00 34.28 -2.72
N ALA A 728 -9.73 33.83 -1.70
CA ALA A 728 -11.03 34.38 -1.31
C ALA A 728 -10.92 35.49 -0.24
N SER A 729 -9.68 35.83 0.16
CA SER A 729 -9.34 36.66 1.33
C SER A 729 -8.55 37.93 1.00
N GLN A 730 -8.65 38.44 -0.24
CA GLN A 730 -8.04 39.73 -0.63
C GLN A 730 -9.06 40.73 -1.22
N VAL A 731 -10.14 40.99 -0.46
CA VAL A 731 -10.97 42.20 -0.64
C VAL A 731 -11.07 42.94 0.70
N GLY A 732 -9.96 43.54 1.11
CA GLY A 732 -10.01 44.68 2.02
C GLY A 732 -10.62 45.89 1.28
N PRO A 733 -11.32 46.82 1.98
CA PRO A 733 -11.85 48.00 1.33
C PRO A 733 -10.71 48.89 0.83
N ILE A 734 -10.75 49.22 -0.46
CA ILE A 734 -9.83 50.19 -1.07
C ILE A 734 -9.99 51.55 -0.37
N ARG A 735 -8.87 52.16 0.02
CA ARG A 735 -8.75 53.52 0.56
C ARG A 735 -7.53 54.19 -0.03
#